data_AF-A0A970B429-F1
#
_entry.id   AF-A0A970B429-F1
#
_cell.length_a   1.000
_cell.length_b   1.000
_cell.length_c   1.000
_cell.angle_alpha   90.00
_cell.angle_beta   90.00
_cell.angle_gamma   90.00
#
_symmetry.space_group_name_H-M   'P 1'
#
loop_
_entity.id
_entity.type
_entity.pdbx_description
1 polymer ?
#
loop_
_entity_poly.entity_id
_entity_poly.type
_entity_poly.pdbx_seq_one_letter_code
_entity_poly.pdbx_strand_id
1 'polypeptide(L)'
;MDAAFAASIANSSGEYVIIAGPAGSATGSTPSDFRLYTWTGNPSDTPSLRSADLTALNSGGSFESIIEVPNNLTDSTQIPLLVDNGDTVWYNNGTISKDLAQTKFQKFRSETIPLGTGGTTPGTNFTLQLFHVADQEAAIPALDDAPRFSAVLNALRSQDIDNNGTPGFANTLTLSSGDAYIPGLFLDASQTVYGGRGRADILIQNELGIQAIAFGNHEFDLGTALVRDLITGSSTSTPPFPGTSFPYLSSNLDFSTDANLASLVVPNAQAPRPNSIAASTVIEVNGEKIGVVGATTPTITTISTPGGITVLPTSFNGVPTSAQLDALAAEIQADVDALLAANPDVNKVVLLAHMQQIAIEQALAERLKNVDIIVAGGSNTRLLDSNDRLRAGDTNQGVYPIVKTDADGKPVAVVNTDGNYKYVGRLVIDFDANGNIIPSSYDPNVSGAYATDSQGVTDLNAQALVDPEIEAITDNLRTDIIAKERNVFGISDVYLNGVRTDVRQQQTNLGDLTADANLAIAKTIDSSVVLSLKNGGGIRDDIGRVIVPTGSTGEVQRLPNEAVRDAAGNIVKPEGGISETDIANSLSFNNGLTLITVTATELLALIEHGVAASTSTNTPGQFPQVGGLAFSFDLTKAAGDRVQSLAIENPDGTDIDVVVRNGAIVGDPNRTFRMVTLNFLAGGGDGYPFPTGASANRVDLAQVPTAPRTGDATFAPDGSEQDALAEFLFDNFRATPFNEADTGRDLDERIQNLASRSDTVINGGGTSGTRIYDIQGAGHTSPLVGQSVTTRGIVTAVDTNGFYIQDAQGDGNIATSDAIFVFTSRAPGVTVGTEVQIAGTVSEFTPGGVSTRNLSTTQISGNPTITTLSTGNPLPAATILGAGGRIPPTENIDDDAFGSFDPATDGIDFFESLEAMRVTAQDLLAVSGTNEFGEIFGVVDNGAGATGLSDRQTLNIFPRDFNPERVQIQADSGVANFAFPSVKTGDRLGNVTGVVGYGFGNFEIVATENFTSNIQPGTLQPEVTTITEGGNKLTVASYNVLNLDPNEADGDTDIANGRFTAIAQQIVNNLNAPDIIGLQEIQDNSGSANDGVTSASATLQTLVDAIAAAGDPT
;
A
#
# COMPACT_ATOMS: atom_id res chain seq x y z
N MET A 1 -46.40 -38.42 -2.94
CA MET A 1 -46.03 -37.03 -2.63
C MET A 1 -46.19 -36.88 -1.15
N ASP A 2 -45.10 -36.80 -0.42
CA ASP A 2 -45.12 -36.24 0.92
C ASP A 2 -44.99 -34.72 0.71
N ALA A 3 -45.98 -33.95 1.13
CA ALA A 3 -46.00 -32.49 1.01
C ALA A 3 -46.63 -31.92 2.29
N ALA A 4 -46.04 -30.89 2.87
CA ALA A 4 -46.56 -30.26 4.09
C ALA A 4 -47.85 -29.46 3.83
N PHE A 5 -48.05 -28.99 2.59
CA PHE A 5 -49.25 -28.34 2.10
C PHE A 5 -49.49 -28.70 0.62
N ALA A 6 -50.72 -29.07 0.29
CA ALA A 6 -51.16 -29.28 -1.10
C ALA A 6 -52.63 -28.86 -1.27
N ALA A 7 -52.90 -27.97 -2.23
CA ALA A 7 -54.25 -27.64 -2.67
C ALA A 7 -54.45 -28.10 -4.11
N SER A 8 -55.59 -28.74 -4.39
CA SER A 8 -55.91 -29.25 -5.72
C SER A 8 -57.36 -28.99 -6.06
N ILE A 9 -57.64 -28.62 -7.32
CA ILE A 9 -58.99 -28.50 -7.84
C ILE A 9 -59.07 -29.16 -9.22
N ALA A 10 -60.18 -29.85 -9.49
CA ALA A 10 -60.45 -30.46 -10.78
C ALA A 10 -61.35 -29.57 -11.62
N ASN A 11 -61.09 -29.53 -12.93
CA ASN A 11 -62.04 -28.99 -13.89
C ASN A 11 -63.18 -29.98 -14.19
N SER A 12 -64.17 -29.57 -14.98
CA SER A 12 -65.30 -30.45 -15.32
C SER A 12 -64.94 -31.60 -16.27
N SER A 13 -63.73 -31.57 -16.85
CA SER A 13 -63.14 -32.64 -17.65
C SER A 13 -62.39 -33.68 -16.80
N GLY A 14 -62.26 -33.47 -15.48
CA GLY A 14 -61.55 -34.36 -14.57
C GLY A 14 -60.04 -34.15 -14.50
N GLU A 15 -59.51 -33.08 -15.10
CA GLU A 15 -58.09 -32.70 -14.99
C GLU A 15 -57.87 -31.84 -13.75
N TYR A 16 -56.82 -32.16 -12.99
CA TYR A 16 -56.46 -31.48 -11.76
C TYR A 16 -55.31 -30.52 -12.01
N VAL A 17 -55.39 -29.35 -11.37
CA VAL A 17 -54.20 -28.53 -11.08
C VAL A 17 -53.92 -28.64 -9.59
N ILE A 18 -52.64 -28.81 -9.24
CA ILE A 18 -52.17 -28.97 -7.86
C ILE A 18 -51.12 -27.89 -7.62
N ILE A 19 -51.23 -27.16 -6.50
CA ILE A 19 -50.15 -26.35 -5.96
C ILE A 19 -49.65 -27.04 -4.68
N ALA A 20 -48.35 -27.32 -4.60
CA ALA A 20 -47.75 -28.05 -3.49
C ALA A 20 -46.39 -27.47 -3.10
N GLY A 21 -46.09 -27.47 -1.80
CA GLY A 21 -44.78 -27.14 -1.22
C GLY A 21 -43.97 -28.37 -0.81
N PRO A 22 -42.70 -28.24 -0.40
CA PRO A 22 -41.86 -29.35 0.01
C PRO A 22 -42.42 -30.10 1.23
N ALA A 23 -42.00 -31.36 1.39
CA ALA A 23 -42.34 -32.20 2.53
C ALA A 23 -41.60 -31.79 3.84
N GLY A 24 -40.46 -31.10 3.72
CA GLY A 24 -39.57 -30.73 4.82
C GLY A 24 -39.88 -29.38 5.45
N SER A 25 -38.97 -28.88 6.30
CA SER A 25 -39.05 -27.55 6.90
C SER A 25 -39.13 -26.50 5.80
N ALA A 26 -40.26 -25.79 5.69
CA ALA A 26 -40.36 -24.62 4.82
C ALA A 26 -39.26 -23.60 5.22
N THR A 27 -38.58 -23.02 4.23
CA THR A 27 -37.47 -22.07 4.46
C THR A 27 -37.99 -20.69 4.88
N GLY A 28 -39.32 -20.49 4.87
CA GLY A 28 -39.98 -19.23 5.18
C GLY A 28 -40.07 -18.27 3.99
N SER A 29 -39.56 -18.65 2.81
CA SER A 29 -39.48 -17.80 1.63
C SER A 29 -40.60 -18.07 0.61
N THR A 30 -41.87 -17.88 1.01
CA THR A 30 -42.96 -17.80 0.01
C THR A 30 -42.62 -16.72 -1.02
N PRO A 31 -42.68 -17.01 -2.33
CA PRO A 31 -43.39 -18.11 -2.98
C PRO A 31 -42.46 -19.23 -3.50
N SER A 32 -41.15 -19.17 -3.22
CA SER A 32 -40.09 -20.04 -3.77
C SER A 32 -40.20 -21.51 -3.36
N ASP A 33 -40.92 -21.78 -2.27
CA ASP A 33 -41.16 -23.14 -1.78
C ASP A 33 -42.29 -23.87 -2.54
N PHE A 34 -43.09 -23.22 -3.41
CA PHE A 34 -44.26 -23.86 -4.04
C PHE A 34 -44.05 -24.19 -5.53
N ARG A 35 -44.75 -25.21 -6.04
CA ARG A 35 -44.76 -25.61 -7.45
C ARG A 35 -46.17 -25.95 -7.93
N LEU A 36 -46.43 -25.75 -9.24
CA LEU A 36 -47.68 -26.13 -9.91
C LEU A 36 -47.53 -27.44 -10.68
N TYR A 37 -48.53 -28.32 -10.57
CA TYR A 37 -48.61 -29.59 -11.28
C TYR A 37 -49.94 -29.73 -11.99
N THR A 38 -49.98 -30.49 -13.08
CA THR A 38 -51.22 -31.03 -13.66
C THR A 38 -51.31 -32.53 -13.43
N TRP A 39 -52.51 -33.05 -13.19
CA TRP A 39 -52.73 -34.47 -12.98
C TRP A 39 -54.05 -34.94 -13.59
N THR A 40 -54.09 -36.16 -14.10
CA THR A 40 -55.25 -36.72 -14.82
C THR A 40 -56.36 -37.22 -13.90
N GLY A 41 -56.13 -37.23 -12.59
CA GLY A 41 -57.06 -37.83 -11.62
C GLY A 41 -56.95 -39.36 -11.48
N ASN A 42 -56.16 -40.01 -12.33
CA ASN A 42 -55.91 -41.45 -12.23
C ASN A 42 -54.78 -41.73 -11.22
N PRO A 43 -55.01 -42.52 -10.15
CA PRO A 43 -53.98 -42.89 -9.17
C PRO A 43 -52.71 -43.54 -9.77
N SER A 44 -52.79 -44.03 -11.00
CA SER A 44 -51.67 -44.67 -11.70
C SER A 44 -50.80 -43.68 -12.48
N ASP A 45 -51.29 -42.46 -12.71
CA ASP A 45 -50.57 -41.43 -13.45
C ASP A 45 -49.80 -40.54 -12.46
N THR A 46 -48.55 -40.19 -12.79
CA THR A 46 -47.76 -39.28 -11.96
C THR A 46 -48.13 -37.83 -12.30
N PRO A 47 -48.40 -36.95 -11.31
CA PRO A 47 -48.59 -35.52 -11.57
C PRO A 47 -47.41 -34.92 -12.34
N SER A 48 -47.71 -34.16 -13.39
CA SER A 48 -46.72 -33.51 -14.26
C SER A 48 -46.39 -32.12 -13.73
N LEU A 49 -45.13 -31.87 -13.40
CA LEU A 49 -44.65 -30.55 -12.99
C LEU A 49 -44.77 -29.54 -14.14
N ARG A 50 -45.10 -28.30 -13.78
CA ARG A 50 -45.24 -27.19 -14.71
C ARG A 50 -44.22 -26.08 -14.43
N SER A 51 -43.75 -25.41 -15.47
CA SER A 51 -42.74 -24.34 -15.39
C SER A 51 -43.30 -22.95 -15.01
N ALA A 52 -44.45 -22.89 -14.33
CA ALA A 52 -45.03 -21.62 -13.88
C ALA A 52 -44.10 -20.88 -12.91
N ASP A 53 -43.77 -19.62 -13.22
CA ASP A 53 -42.91 -18.77 -12.38
C ASP A 53 -43.70 -18.09 -11.25
N LEU A 54 -43.75 -18.73 -10.08
CA LEU A 54 -44.44 -18.19 -8.91
C LEU A 54 -43.71 -17.00 -8.26
N THR A 55 -42.45 -16.71 -8.63
CA THR A 55 -41.62 -15.66 -8.00
C THR A 55 -42.06 -14.25 -8.38
N ALA A 56 -42.72 -14.09 -9.52
CA ALA A 56 -43.36 -12.84 -9.93
C ALA A 56 -44.53 -12.40 -9.02
N LEU A 57 -44.99 -13.26 -8.11
CA LEU A 57 -46.08 -12.98 -7.18
C LEU A 57 -45.55 -12.31 -5.90
N ASN A 58 -45.88 -11.02 -5.74
CA ASN A 58 -45.49 -10.18 -4.61
C ASN A 58 -46.02 -10.76 -3.27
N SER A 59 -45.14 -11.32 -2.43
CA SER A 59 -45.49 -12.32 -1.42
C SER A 59 -45.08 -11.89 -0.01
N GLY A 60 -46.08 -11.46 0.76
CA GLY A 60 -46.02 -11.41 2.23
C GLY A 60 -46.71 -12.60 2.90
N GLY A 61 -47.02 -13.69 2.17
CA GLY A 61 -47.79 -14.83 2.69
C GLY A 61 -47.85 -16.07 1.79
N SER A 62 -48.40 -17.16 2.32
CA SER A 62 -48.47 -18.51 1.70
C SER A 62 -49.65 -18.69 0.75
N PHE A 63 -49.56 -19.64 -0.18
CA PHE A 63 -50.69 -20.03 -1.05
C PHE A 63 -51.71 -20.88 -0.27
N GLU A 64 -53.00 -20.57 -0.41
CA GLU A 64 -54.08 -21.21 0.35
C GLU A 64 -55.00 -22.08 -0.51
N SER A 65 -55.24 -21.70 -1.77
CA SER A 65 -56.11 -22.46 -2.67
C SER A 65 -55.92 -22.07 -4.13
N ILE A 66 -56.35 -22.95 -5.03
CA ILE A 66 -56.66 -22.60 -6.42
C ILE A 66 -58.14 -22.22 -6.47
N ILE A 67 -58.48 -21.12 -7.15
CA ILE A 67 -59.87 -20.61 -7.20
C ILE A 67 -60.69 -21.39 -8.23
N GLU A 68 -60.16 -21.57 -9.43
CA GLU A 68 -60.80 -22.31 -10.51
C GLU A 68 -59.76 -22.87 -11.48
N VAL A 69 -60.13 -23.94 -12.21
CA VAL A 69 -59.32 -24.53 -13.28
C VAL A 69 -60.16 -24.59 -14.55
N PRO A 70 -59.74 -23.91 -15.63
CA PRO A 70 -60.41 -23.98 -16.93
C PRO A 70 -60.43 -25.39 -17.53
N ASN A 71 -61.45 -25.70 -18.34
CA ASN A 71 -61.63 -27.03 -18.96
C ASN A 71 -60.61 -27.38 -20.05
N ASN A 72 -59.84 -26.40 -20.54
CA ASN A 72 -58.81 -26.58 -21.57
C ASN A 72 -57.50 -26.01 -21.01
N LEU A 73 -56.65 -26.87 -20.47
CA LEU A 73 -55.36 -26.47 -19.94
C LEU A 73 -54.31 -26.40 -21.07
N THR A 74 -53.79 -25.20 -21.32
CA THR A 74 -52.62 -24.93 -22.16
C THR A 74 -51.53 -24.28 -21.31
N ASP A 75 -50.31 -24.19 -21.84
CA ASP A 75 -49.19 -23.59 -21.10
C ASP A 75 -49.42 -22.11 -20.76
N SER A 76 -50.27 -21.43 -21.52
CA SER A 76 -50.68 -20.04 -21.30
C SER A 76 -51.95 -19.88 -20.45
N THR A 77 -52.59 -20.98 -20.05
CA THR A 77 -53.81 -20.93 -19.22
C THR A 77 -53.51 -20.22 -17.92
N GLN A 78 -54.28 -19.18 -17.63
CA GLN A 78 -54.16 -18.39 -16.42
C GLN A 78 -54.83 -19.12 -15.25
N ILE A 79 -54.06 -19.41 -14.21
CA ILE A 79 -54.51 -20.10 -13.00
C ILE A 79 -54.66 -19.06 -11.88
N PRO A 80 -55.88 -18.80 -11.41
CA PRO A 80 -56.11 -17.91 -10.28
C PRO A 80 -55.79 -18.63 -8.96
N LEU A 81 -54.81 -18.10 -8.24
CA LEU A 81 -54.34 -18.56 -6.95
C LEU A 81 -54.80 -17.61 -5.86
N LEU A 82 -55.23 -18.19 -4.74
CA LEU A 82 -55.54 -17.49 -3.51
C LEU A 82 -54.30 -17.49 -2.61
N VAL A 83 -53.87 -16.30 -2.18
CA VAL A 83 -52.71 -16.12 -1.32
C VAL A 83 -53.17 -15.50 0.00
N ASP A 84 -52.67 -16.02 1.11
CA ASP A 84 -52.80 -15.36 2.40
C ASP A 84 -52.01 -14.04 2.39
N ASN A 85 -52.53 -13.03 3.06
CA ASN A 85 -51.90 -11.72 3.16
C ASN A 85 -50.95 -11.61 4.37
N GLY A 86 -50.61 -12.74 5.02
CA GLY A 86 -49.73 -12.80 6.18
C GLY A 86 -50.20 -11.88 7.31
N ASP A 87 -49.25 -11.22 7.97
CA ASP A 87 -49.49 -10.30 9.09
C ASP A 87 -49.73 -8.84 8.65
N THR A 88 -50.25 -8.64 7.44
CA THR A 88 -50.44 -7.29 6.88
C THR A 88 -51.52 -6.49 7.61
N VAL A 89 -51.18 -5.27 8.05
CA VAL A 89 -52.08 -4.32 8.73
C VAL A 89 -52.60 -3.27 7.72
N TRP A 90 -53.76 -3.51 7.11
CA TRP A 90 -54.30 -2.66 6.03
C TRP A 90 -54.91 -1.34 6.48
N TYR A 91 -55.39 -1.28 7.72
CA TYR A 91 -56.18 -0.15 8.22
C TYR A 91 -55.37 0.75 9.16
N ASN A 92 -54.05 0.55 9.22
CA ASN A 92 -53.10 1.27 10.07
C ASN A 92 -53.53 1.36 11.55
N ASN A 93 -54.29 0.36 12.01
CA ASN A 93 -54.91 0.29 13.33
C ASN A 93 -54.20 -0.72 14.26
N GLY A 94 -53.02 -1.21 13.84
CA GLY A 94 -52.24 -2.21 14.55
C GLY A 94 -52.85 -3.62 14.56
N THR A 95 -53.98 -3.85 13.88
CA THR A 95 -54.61 -5.18 13.79
C THR A 95 -54.33 -5.80 12.43
N ILE A 96 -53.77 -7.00 12.43
CA ILE A 96 -53.51 -7.79 11.24
C ILE A 96 -54.83 -8.09 10.52
N SER A 97 -54.82 -8.10 9.18
CA SER A 97 -55.98 -8.33 8.31
C SER A 97 -56.89 -9.48 8.76
N LYS A 98 -56.28 -10.63 9.09
CA LYS A 98 -57.01 -11.85 9.49
C LYS A 98 -57.66 -11.74 10.87
N ASP A 99 -57.14 -10.89 11.75
CA ASP A 99 -57.62 -10.72 13.13
C ASP A 99 -58.70 -9.63 13.26
N LEU A 100 -59.12 -9.02 12.15
CA LEU A 100 -60.18 -8.01 12.17
C LEU A 100 -61.52 -8.62 12.62
N ALA A 101 -62.10 -8.02 13.66
CA ALA A 101 -63.32 -8.52 14.31
C ALA A 101 -64.56 -8.60 13.39
N GLN A 102 -64.59 -7.88 12.26
CA GLN A 102 -65.63 -8.04 11.26
C GLN A 102 -65.09 -8.72 10.00
N THR A 103 -65.60 -9.92 9.73
CA THR A 103 -65.21 -10.75 8.59
C THR A 103 -65.29 -10.04 7.23
N LYS A 104 -66.21 -9.07 7.07
CA LYS A 104 -66.32 -8.26 5.83
C LYS A 104 -65.11 -7.37 5.54
N PHE A 105 -64.27 -7.11 6.54
CA PHE A 105 -63.04 -6.31 6.42
C PHE A 105 -61.77 -7.16 6.36
N GLN A 106 -61.86 -8.47 6.63
CA GLN A 106 -60.78 -9.40 6.35
C GLN A 106 -60.59 -9.46 4.82
N LYS A 107 -59.35 -9.35 4.34
CA LYS A 107 -59.00 -9.37 2.92
C LYS A 107 -58.04 -10.52 2.62
N PHE A 108 -58.27 -11.21 1.51
CA PHE A 108 -57.35 -12.13 0.85
C PHE A 108 -56.92 -11.52 -0.50
N ARG A 109 -55.78 -11.95 -1.03
CA ARG A 109 -55.31 -11.54 -2.36
C ARG A 109 -55.46 -12.72 -3.31
N SER A 110 -55.95 -12.42 -4.51
CA SER A 110 -55.93 -13.38 -5.61
C SER A 110 -54.94 -12.90 -6.65
N GLU A 111 -54.08 -13.79 -7.12
CA GLU A 111 -53.15 -13.54 -8.20
C GLU A 111 -53.39 -14.54 -9.32
N THR A 112 -53.05 -14.18 -10.56
CA THR A 112 -53.23 -15.08 -11.70
C THR A 112 -51.91 -15.32 -12.37
N ILE A 113 -51.61 -16.58 -12.68
CA ILE A 113 -50.32 -16.97 -13.24
C ILE A 113 -50.49 -17.91 -14.44
N PRO A 114 -49.73 -17.76 -15.54
CA PRO A 114 -49.70 -18.78 -16.59
C PRO A 114 -49.25 -20.14 -16.05
N LEU A 115 -49.92 -21.20 -16.50
CA LEU A 115 -49.67 -22.58 -16.06
C LEU A 115 -48.27 -23.08 -16.42
N GLY A 116 -47.57 -22.54 -17.42
CA GLY A 116 -46.22 -22.95 -17.84
C GLY A 116 -46.20 -24.25 -18.63
N THR A 117 -45.08 -24.62 -19.26
CA THR A 117 -44.89 -25.86 -20.03
C THR A 117 -44.90 -27.12 -19.16
N GLY A 118 -45.43 -28.24 -19.68
CA GLY A 118 -45.49 -29.53 -18.97
C GLY A 118 -44.34 -30.47 -19.31
N GLY A 119 -43.91 -31.27 -18.32
CA GLY A 119 -42.89 -32.31 -18.53
C GLY A 119 -41.47 -31.90 -18.20
N THR A 120 -41.25 -30.75 -17.56
CA THR A 120 -39.98 -30.46 -16.89
C THR A 120 -39.87 -31.37 -15.68
N THR A 121 -39.22 -32.52 -15.83
CA THR A 121 -38.58 -33.15 -14.68
C THR A 121 -37.63 -32.09 -14.13
N PRO A 122 -37.61 -31.75 -12.82
CA PRO A 122 -36.47 -31.03 -12.29
C PRO A 122 -35.25 -31.86 -12.69
N GLY A 123 -34.39 -31.32 -13.55
CA GLY A 123 -33.02 -31.80 -13.56
C GLY A 123 -32.57 -31.70 -12.10
N THR A 124 -32.07 -32.78 -11.53
CA THR A 124 -31.45 -32.72 -10.21
C THR A 124 -30.38 -31.64 -10.29
N ASN A 125 -30.52 -30.58 -9.51
CA ASN A 125 -29.48 -29.56 -9.41
C ASN A 125 -28.14 -30.27 -9.15
N PHE A 126 -27.08 -29.82 -9.83
CA PHE A 126 -25.74 -30.32 -9.58
C PHE A 126 -25.09 -29.44 -8.53
N THR A 127 -24.89 -29.96 -7.32
CA THR A 127 -24.14 -29.25 -6.28
C THR A 127 -22.65 -29.50 -6.47
N LEU A 128 -21.86 -28.43 -6.61
CA LEU A 128 -20.40 -28.47 -6.67
C LEU A 128 -19.82 -28.10 -5.31
N GLN A 129 -18.81 -28.84 -4.85
CA GLN A 129 -17.88 -28.40 -3.81
C GLN A 129 -16.55 -28.04 -4.46
N LEU A 130 -16.14 -26.78 -4.36
CA LEU A 130 -14.85 -26.30 -4.81
C LEU A 130 -14.00 -25.93 -3.59
N PHE A 131 -12.93 -26.69 -3.36
CA PHE A 131 -11.81 -26.22 -2.55
C PHE A 131 -10.90 -25.36 -3.42
N HIS A 132 -10.53 -24.20 -2.92
CA HIS A 132 -9.62 -23.31 -3.63
C HIS A 132 -8.62 -22.65 -2.69
N VAL A 133 -7.52 -22.25 -3.29
CA VAL A 133 -6.39 -21.59 -2.65
C VAL A 133 -5.69 -20.73 -3.69
N ALA A 134 -5.02 -19.68 -3.24
CA ALA A 134 -4.16 -18.82 -4.03
C ALA A 134 -2.91 -18.51 -3.21
N ASP A 135 -1.87 -18.00 -3.85
CA ASP A 135 -0.77 -17.29 -3.18
C ASP A 135 -0.11 -18.14 -2.09
N GLN A 136 0.14 -19.43 -2.37
CA GLN A 136 0.73 -20.32 -1.37
C GLN A 136 2.11 -19.84 -0.92
N GLU A 137 2.89 -19.20 -1.81
CA GLU A 137 4.05 -18.35 -1.51
C GLU A 137 4.84 -18.81 -0.28
N ALA A 138 5.25 -20.08 -0.24
CA ALA A 138 5.60 -20.78 1.00
C ALA A 138 6.73 -20.10 1.78
N ALA A 139 6.39 -19.13 2.62
CA ALA A 139 7.35 -18.40 3.45
C ALA A 139 7.65 -19.22 4.73
N ILE A 140 8.46 -18.68 5.64
CA ILE A 140 8.77 -19.37 6.90
C ILE A 140 7.52 -19.86 7.67
N PRO A 141 6.41 -19.08 7.75
CA PRO A 141 5.19 -19.58 8.40
C PRO A 141 4.58 -20.84 7.74
N ALA A 142 4.84 -21.10 6.45
CA ALA A 142 4.36 -22.30 5.76
C ALA A 142 4.88 -23.61 6.39
N LEU A 143 6.01 -23.57 7.11
CA LEU A 143 6.51 -24.73 7.86
C LEU A 143 5.49 -25.22 8.92
N ASP A 144 4.67 -24.31 9.45
CA ASP A 144 3.60 -24.63 10.39
C ASP A 144 2.22 -24.66 9.70
N ASP A 145 1.99 -23.75 8.75
CA ASP A 145 0.68 -23.55 8.16
C ASP A 145 0.35 -24.61 7.08
N ALA A 146 1.31 -25.12 6.31
CA ALA A 146 1.03 -26.16 5.30
C ALA A 146 0.56 -27.50 5.92
N PRO A 147 1.16 -28.04 7.00
CA PRO A 147 0.64 -29.22 7.69
C PRO A 147 -0.74 -29.01 8.32
N ARG A 148 -1.02 -27.80 8.83
CA ARG A 148 -2.34 -27.49 9.38
C ARG A 148 -3.39 -27.28 8.29
N PHE A 149 -3.00 -26.69 7.16
CA PHE A 149 -3.83 -26.58 5.97
C PHE A 149 -4.24 -27.96 5.48
N SER A 150 -3.31 -28.92 5.40
CA SER A 150 -3.64 -30.29 5.01
C SER A 150 -4.60 -30.95 6.00
N ALA A 151 -4.44 -30.73 7.31
CA ALA A 151 -5.38 -31.21 8.32
C ALA A 151 -6.79 -30.63 8.13
N VAL A 152 -6.92 -29.31 7.99
CA VAL A 152 -8.19 -28.62 7.77
C VAL A 152 -8.84 -29.10 6.47
N LEU A 153 -8.10 -29.15 5.36
CA LEU A 153 -8.59 -29.63 4.07
C LEU A 153 -9.08 -31.08 4.16
N ASN A 154 -8.31 -31.97 4.80
CA ASN A 154 -8.69 -33.37 4.97
C ASN A 154 -9.94 -33.52 5.85
N ALA A 155 -10.09 -32.71 6.89
CA ALA A 155 -11.30 -32.68 7.71
C ALA A 155 -12.52 -32.28 6.87
N LEU A 156 -12.42 -31.19 6.11
CA LEU A 156 -13.50 -30.71 5.24
C LEU A 156 -13.85 -31.71 4.13
N ARG A 157 -12.84 -32.33 3.50
CA ARG A 157 -13.02 -33.40 2.50
C ARG A 157 -13.77 -34.62 3.05
N SER A 158 -13.68 -34.88 4.35
CA SER A 158 -14.35 -36.01 5.00
C SER A 158 -15.79 -35.73 5.44
N GLN A 159 -16.25 -34.48 5.36
CA GLN A 159 -17.62 -34.12 5.76
C GLN A 159 -18.65 -34.66 4.75
N ASP A 160 -19.66 -35.35 5.27
CA ASP A 160 -20.82 -35.87 4.53
C ASP A 160 -21.88 -34.77 4.36
N ILE A 161 -21.63 -33.82 3.46
CA ILE A 161 -22.51 -32.65 3.28
C ILE A 161 -23.79 -32.96 2.50
N ASP A 162 -23.85 -34.06 1.76
CA ASP A 162 -25.08 -34.53 1.10
C ASP A 162 -25.90 -35.48 1.99
N ASN A 163 -25.43 -35.75 3.21
CA ASN A 163 -26.06 -36.60 4.22
C ASN A 163 -26.41 -37.99 3.68
N ASN A 164 -25.57 -38.55 2.80
CA ASN A 164 -25.80 -39.85 2.18
C ASN A 164 -25.33 -41.02 3.07
N GLY A 165 -24.70 -40.73 4.21
CA GLY A 165 -24.16 -41.68 5.17
C GLY A 165 -22.72 -42.13 4.86
N THR A 166 -22.06 -41.52 3.87
CA THR A 166 -20.68 -41.81 3.45
C THR A 166 -19.84 -40.55 3.62
N PRO A 167 -18.70 -40.60 4.35
CA PRO A 167 -17.80 -39.46 4.48
C PRO A 167 -17.36 -38.89 3.12
N GLY A 168 -17.42 -37.57 3.02
CA GLY A 168 -17.01 -36.79 1.87
C GLY A 168 -18.13 -36.51 0.86
N PHE A 169 -17.76 -35.88 -0.24
CA PHE A 169 -18.71 -35.44 -1.26
C PHE A 169 -18.15 -35.66 -2.66
N ALA A 170 -18.88 -36.41 -3.49
CA ALA A 170 -18.37 -36.91 -4.77
C ALA A 170 -18.09 -35.78 -5.79
N ASN A 171 -18.84 -34.67 -5.72
CA ASN A 171 -18.74 -33.55 -6.65
C ASN A 171 -17.71 -32.53 -6.14
N THR A 172 -16.49 -32.98 -5.84
CA THR A 172 -15.44 -32.13 -5.23
C THR A 172 -14.31 -31.82 -6.21
N LEU A 173 -13.92 -30.55 -6.29
CA LEU A 173 -12.69 -30.07 -6.93
C LEU A 173 -11.72 -29.45 -5.93
N THR A 174 -10.43 -29.45 -6.24
CA THR A 174 -9.39 -28.69 -5.51
C THR A 174 -8.46 -28.01 -6.52
N LEU A 175 -8.53 -26.68 -6.58
CA LEU A 175 -7.85 -25.86 -7.59
C LEU A 175 -6.99 -24.77 -6.94
N SER A 176 -5.95 -24.31 -7.64
CA SER A 176 -5.12 -23.17 -7.21
C SER A 176 -5.08 -22.07 -8.26
N SER A 177 -5.17 -20.81 -7.85
CA SER A 177 -5.03 -19.65 -8.73
C SER A 177 -3.61 -19.08 -8.80
N GLY A 178 -2.57 -19.85 -8.47
CA GLY A 178 -1.16 -19.51 -8.77
C GLY A 178 -0.34 -19.04 -7.58
N ASP A 179 0.93 -18.70 -7.83
CA ASP A 179 1.96 -18.43 -6.83
C ASP A 179 2.11 -19.59 -5.82
N ALA A 180 2.28 -20.79 -6.41
CA ALA A 180 2.50 -22.04 -5.68
C ALA A 180 3.82 -22.08 -4.92
N TYR A 181 4.78 -21.22 -5.30
CA TYR A 181 6.07 -21.01 -4.64
C TYR A 181 6.53 -19.57 -4.83
N ILE A 182 7.42 -19.11 -3.95
CA ILE A 182 8.09 -17.81 -4.03
C ILE A 182 9.58 -17.97 -3.70
N PRO A 183 10.50 -17.20 -4.29
CA PRO A 183 11.88 -17.16 -3.83
C PRO A 183 11.97 -16.82 -2.34
N GLY A 184 12.82 -17.54 -1.61
CA GLY A 184 13.00 -17.36 -0.18
C GLY A 184 13.57 -18.60 0.49
N LEU A 185 13.71 -18.54 1.82
CA LEU A 185 14.35 -19.58 2.64
C LEU A 185 13.74 -20.97 2.45
N PHE A 186 12.42 -21.06 2.29
CA PHE A 186 11.73 -22.34 2.06
C PHE A 186 12.14 -22.96 0.71
N LEU A 187 12.06 -22.17 -0.36
CA LEU A 187 12.44 -22.57 -1.72
C LEU A 187 13.92 -22.95 -1.81
N ASP A 188 14.80 -22.23 -1.10
CA ASP A 188 16.24 -22.51 -1.06
C ASP A 188 16.60 -23.74 -0.22
N ALA A 189 15.96 -23.94 0.93
CA ALA A 189 16.15 -25.14 1.73
C ALA A 189 15.80 -26.41 0.94
N SER A 190 14.81 -26.32 0.04
CA SER A 190 14.48 -27.41 -0.89
C SER A 190 15.66 -27.83 -1.78
N GLN A 191 16.58 -26.93 -2.12
CA GLN A 191 17.80 -27.31 -2.88
C GLN A 191 18.67 -28.28 -2.08
N THR A 192 18.83 -28.02 -0.78
CA THR A 192 19.67 -28.85 0.10
C THR A 192 18.97 -30.17 0.41
N VAL A 193 17.69 -30.12 0.74
CA VAL A 193 16.93 -31.28 1.24
C VAL A 193 16.44 -32.18 0.10
N TYR A 194 15.97 -31.59 -1.01
CA TYR A 194 15.32 -32.30 -2.13
C TYR A 194 16.12 -32.23 -3.44
N GLY A 195 17.34 -31.67 -3.41
CA GLY A 195 18.26 -31.62 -4.54
C GLY A 195 17.79 -30.71 -5.68
N GLY A 196 16.89 -29.77 -5.41
CA GLY A 196 16.35 -28.78 -6.35
C GLY A 196 15.52 -27.72 -5.63
N ARG A 197 15.75 -26.45 -5.96
CA ARG A 197 14.90 -25.32 -5.53
C ARG A 197 13.43 -25.58 -5.88
N GLY A 198 12.52 -25.24 -4.97
CA GLY A 198 11.06 -25.29 -5.19
C GLY A 198 10.43 -26.68 -5.27
N ARG A 199 11.21 -27.76 -5.13
CA ARG A 199 10.69 -29.14 -5.22
C ARG A 199 9.76 -29.48 -4.07
N ALA A 200 10.10 -29.03 -2.86
CA ALA A 200 9.26 -29.22 -1.69
C ALA A 200 7.88 -28.58 -1.87
N ASP A 201 7.82 -27.37 -2.43
CA ASP A 201 6.58 -26.67 -2.76
C ASP A 201 5.71 -27.51 -3.70
N ILE A 202 6.26 -28.00 -4.81
CA ILE A 202 5.52 -28.86 -5.76
C ILE A 202 5.09 -30.19 -5.13
N LEU A 203 5.92 -30.79 -4.27
CA LEU A 203 5.54 -32.00 -3.54
C LEU A 203 4.36 -31.73 -2.61
N ILE A 204 4.34 -30.61 -1.90
CA ILE A 204 3.19 -30.21 -1.07
C ILE A 204 1.94 -30.04 -1.94
N GLN A 205 2.03 -29.34 -3.09
CA GLN A 205 0.87 -29.19 -3.98
C GLN A 205 0.35 -30.54 -4.52
N ASN A 206 1.27 -31.48 -4.81
CA ASN A 206 0.92 -32.83 -5.23
C ASN A 206 0.17 -33.58 -4.11
N GLU A 207 0.66 -33.54 -2.88
CA GLU A 207 0.03 -34.19 -1.73
C GLU A 207 -1.31 -33.55 -1.34
N LEU A 208 -1.45 -32.23 -1.51
CA LEU A 208 -2.74 -31.55 -1.34
C LEU A 208 -3.78 -32.00 -2.38
N GLY A 209 -3.36 -32.67 -3.47
CA GLY A 209 -4.26 -33.17 -4.50
C GLY A 209 -4.84 -32.07 -5.38
N ILE A 210 -4.05 -31.01 -5.63
CA ILE A 210 -4.44 -29.94 -6.55
C ILE A 210 -4.55 -30.49 -7.96
N GLN A 211 -5.67 -30.18 -8.64
CA GLN A 211 -5.99 -30.78 -9.95
C GLN A 211 -5.58 -29.91 -11.14
N ALA A 212 -5.46 -28.60 -10.93
CA ALA A 212 -4.93 -27.62 -11.88
C ALA A 212 -4.50 -26.35 -11.14
N ILE A 213 -3.46 -25.69 -11.65
CA ILE A 213 -2.93 -24.43 -11.10
C ILE A 213 -2.87 -23.38 -12.21
N ALA A 214 -3.36 -22.16 -11.99
CA ALA A 214 -3.03 -21.05 -12.88
C ALA A 214 -1.60 -20.57 -12.64
N PHE A 215 -0.91 -20.07 -13.67
CA PHE A 215 0.33 -19.34 -13.43
C PHE A 215 0.05 -18.01 -12.73
N GLY A 216 0.74 -17.76 -11.62
CA GLY A 216 0.95 -16.45 -11.03
C GLY A 216 2.27 -15.83 -11.49
N ASN A 217 2.70 -14.75 -10.85
CA ASN A 217 3.95 -14.07 -11.20
C ASN A 217 5.17 -14.74 -10.56
N HIS A 218 5.08 -15.18 -9.31
CA HIS A 218 6.24 -15.68 -8.55
C HIS A 218 6.79 -16.99 -9.12
N GLU A 219 6.00 -17.71 -9.92
CA GLU A 219 6.52 -18.82 -10.72
C GLU A 219 7.75 -18.42 -11.57
N PHE A 220 7.79 -17.18 -12.06
CA PHE A 220 8.76 -16.72 -13.05
C PHE A 220 9.91 -15.89 -12.49
N ASP A 221 10.00 -15.69 -11.18
CA ASP A 221 11.01 -14.80 -10.58
C ASP A 221 12.44 -15.24 -10.88
N LEU A 222 12.67 -16.56 -10.83
CA LEU A 222 13.95 -17.19 -11.15
C LEU A 222 14.04 -17.64 -12.61
N GLY A 223 13.11 -17.18 -13.45
CA GLY A 223 13.04 -17.42 -14.89
C GLY A 223 12.50 -18.78 -15.31
N THR A 224 12.25 -18.92 -16.61
CA THR A 224 11.52 -20.08 -17.19
C THR A 224 12.26 -21.42 -17.10
N ALA A 225 13.56 -21.43 -16.78
CA ALA A 225 14.33 -22.65 -16.60
C ALA A 225 13.94 -23.40 -15.31
N LEU A 226 13.74 -22.66 -14.20
CA LEU A 226 13.28 -23.27 -12.95
C LEU A 226 11.86 -23.81 -13.09
N VAL A 227 10.96 -23.02 -13.71
CA VAL A 227 9.59 -23.43 -14.01
C VAL A 227 9.56 -24.77 -14.75
N ARG A 228 10.36 -24.90 -15.82
CA ARG A 228 10.48 -26.17 -16.57
C ARG A 228 10.90 -27.31 -15.65
N ASP A 229 11.95 -27.12 -14.85
CA ASP A 229 12.52 -28.17 -14.01
C ASP A 229 11.53 -28.64 -12.93
N LEU A 230 10.71 -27.73 -12.41
CA LEU A 230 9.62 -28.02 -11.48
C LEU A 230 8.45 -28.76 -12.14
N ILE A 231 8.06 -28.36 -13.36
CA ILE A 231 7.00 -29.02 -14.12
C ILE A 231 7.41 -30.42 -14.56
N THR A 232 8.59 -30.60 -15.16
CA THR A 232 8.95 -31.90 -15.77
C THR A 232 9.37 -32.96 -14.77
N GLY A 233 9.83 -32.55 -13.59
CA GLY A 233 10.45 -33.46 -12.63
C GLY A 233 11.88 -33.87 -13.00
N SER A 234 12.51 -34.65 -12.12
CA SER A 234 13.79 -35.30 -12.37
C SER A 234 13.85 -36.63 -11.61
N SER A 235 13.67 -37.75 -12.34
CA SER A 235 13.69 -39.11 -11.76
C SER A 235 15.06 -39.57 -11.26
N THR A 236 16.13 -38.81 -11.56
CA THR A 236 17.50 -39.10 -11.14
C THR A 236 17.90 -38.41 -9.84
N SER A 237 17.03 -37.57 -9.27
CA SER A 237 17.25 -36.94 -7.97
C SER A 237 17.05 -37.93 -6.81
N THR A 238 17.60 -37.61 -5.64
CA THR A 238 17.39 -38.38 -4.41
C THR A 238 16.95 -37.41 -3.30
N PRO A 239 15.71 -37.51 -2.79
CA PRO A 239 14.65 -38.41 -3.25
C PRO A 239 14.18 -38.09 -4.69
N PRO A 240 13.59 -39.05 -5.43
CA PRO A 240 13.09 -38.80 -6.79
C PRO A 240 12.02 -37.72 -6.81
N PHE A 241 12.10 -36.81 -7.78
CA PHE A 241 11.13 -35.73 -7.97
C PHE A 241 10.27 -36.00 -9.22
N PRO A 242 8.94 -36.22 -9.08
CA PRO A 242 8.07 -36.63 -10.18
C PRO A 242 7.65 -35.48 -11.13
N GLY A 243 7.85 -34.23 -10.73
CA GLY A 243 7.25 -33.06 -11.38
C GLY A 243 5.88 -32.73 -10.83
N THR A 244 5.10 -31.94 -11.57
CA THR A 244 3.74 -31.54 -11.18
C THR A 244 2.72 -32.62 -11.50
N SER A 245 1.88 -33.01 -10.53
CA SER A 245 0.77 -33.94 -10.75
C SER A 245 -0.43 -33.30 -11.48
N PHE A 246 -0.33 -32.00 -11.75
CA PHE A 246 -1.33 -31.14 -12.38
C PHE A 246 -0.74 -30.40 -13.59
N PRO A 247 -1.60 -29.93 -14.52
CA PRO A 247 -1.20 -28.94 -15.51
C PRO A 247 -1.14 -27.53 -14.91
N TYR A 248 -0.19 -26.73 -15.38
CA TYR A 248 -0.28 -25.27 -15.22
C TYR A 248 -1.12 -24.66 -16.34
N LEU A 249 -1.93 -23.66 -16.00
CA LEU A 249 -2.90 -23.04 -16.89
C LEU A 249 -2.64 -21.54 -17.09
N SER A 250 -2.71 -21.06 -18.34
CA SER A 250 -2.82 -19.63 -18.65
C SER A 250 -3.29 -19.41 -20.08
N SER A 251 -4.40 -18.70 -20.27
CA SER A 251 -5.01 -18.38 -21.58
C SER A 251 -4.34 -17.20 -22.27
N ASN A 252 -3.68 -16.34 -21.49
CA ASN A 252 -3.21 -15.05 -21.95
C ASN A 252 -1.66 -14.92 -21.88
N LEU A 253 -0.97 -16.06 -21.77
CA LEU A 253 0.47 -16.21 -21.95
C LEU A 253 0.74 -17.15 -23.13
N ASP A 254 1.49 -16.68 -24.14
CA ASP A 254 1.96 -17.50 -25.25
C ASP A 254 3.40 -17.96 -25.02
N PHE A 255 3.55 -19.25 -24.76
CA PHE A 255 4.81 -19.92 -24.48
C PHE A 255 5.58 -20.35 -25.73
N SER A 256 5.04 -20.17 -26.94
CA SER A 256 5.59 -20.75 -28.18
C SER A 256 7.00 -20.26 -28.52
N THR A 257 7.38 -19.08 -28.04
CA THR A 257 8.70 -18.46 -28.25
C THR A 257 9.69 -18.71 -27.12
N ASP A 258 9.27 -19.29 -25.99
CA ASP A 258 10.15 -19.56 -24.85
C ASP A 258 10.91 -20.89 -25.01
N ALA A 259 12.24 -20.84 -24.91
CA ALA A 259 13.09 -22.00 -25.15
C ALA A 259 12.96 -23.12 -24.09
N ASN A 260 12.48 -22.80 -22.89
CA ASN A 260 12.35 -23.76 -21.79
C ASN A 260 10.95 -24.39 -21.75
N LEU A 261 9.90 -23.61 -22.03
CA LEU A 261 8.52 -24.00 -21.77
C LEU A 261 7.73 -24.42 -23.02
N ALA A 262 8.13 -24.00 -24.23
CA ALA A 262 7.38 -24.30 -25.46
C ALA A 262 7.09 -25.81 -25.65
N SER A 263 8.01 -26.68 -25.24
CA SER A 263 7.86 -28.13 -25.36
C SER A 263 6.89 -28.78 -24.37
N LEU A 264 6.47 -28.04 -23.33
CA LEU A 264 5.56 -28.51 -22.29
C LEU A 264 4.09 -28.18 -22.60
N VAL A 265 3.85 -27.34 -23.60
CA VAL A 265 2.51 -26.96 -24.04
C VAL A 265 1.80 -28.17 -24.67
N VAL A 266 0.61 -28.47 -24.17
CA VAL A 266 -0.27 -29.54 -24.66
C VAL A 266 -1.58 -28.95 -25.18
N PRO A 267 -2.38 -29.71 -25.96
CA PRO A 267 -3.66 -29.20 -26.47
C PRO A 267 -4.61 -28.77 -25.35
N ASN A 268 -5.25 -27.60 -25.52
CA ASN A 268 -6.26 -27.05 -24.63
C ASN A 268 -7.53 -27.91 -24.59
N ALA A 269 -8.38 -27.67 -23.58
CA ALA A 269 -9.70 -28.26 -23.43
C ALA A 269 -9.72 -29.81 -23.42
N GLN A 270 -8.63 -30.42 -22.97
CA GLN A 270 -8.49 -31.87 -22.74
C GLN A 270 -8.56 -32.21 -21.25
N ALA A 271 -8.56 -33.49 -20.90
CA ALA A 271 -8.40 -33.91 -19.50
C ALA A 271 -7.04 -33.44 -18.92
N PRO A 272 -6.96 -33.14 -17.61
CA PRO A 272 -5.75 -32.59 -17.01
C PRO A 272 -4.57 -33.56 -17.15
N ARG A 273 -3.42 -33.03 -17.55
CA ARG A 273 -2.21 -33.80 -17.80
C ARG A 273 -1.08 -33.35 -16.87
N PRO A 274 -0.53 -34.24 -16.04
CA PRO A 274 0.67 -33.95 -15.25
C PRO A 274 1.83 -33.45 -16.11
N ASN A 275 2.73 -32.67 -15.50
CA ASN A 275 3.96 -32.18 -16.12
C ASN A 275 3.72 -31.42 -17.45
N SER A 276 2.68 -30.58 -17.53
CA SER A 276 2.31 -29.90 -18.77
C SER A 276 1.73 -28.49 -18.57
N ILE A 277 1.65 -27.74 -19.66
CA ILE A 277 1.10 -26.39 -19.74
C ILE A 277 -0.07 -26.38 -20.75
N ALA A 278 -1.18 -25.72 -20.42
CA ALA A 278 -2.29 -25.48 -21.34
C ALA A 278 -2.99 -24.14 -21.04
N ALA A 279 -3.90 -23.67 -21.89
CA ALA A 279 -4.79 -22.57 -21.51
C ALA A 279 -5.95 -23.05 -20.61
N SER A 280 -6.43 -24.26 -20.89
CA SER A 280 -7.63 -24.82 -20.26
C SER A 280 -7.65 -26.34 -20.25
N THR A 281 -8.40 -26.91 -19.31
CA THR A 281 -8.60 -28.34 -19.11
C THR A 281 -10.06 -28.65 -18.77
N VAL A 282 -10.48 -29.91 -18.90
CA VAL A 282 -11.82 -30.40 -18.52
C VAL A 282 -11.68 -31.48 -17.46
N ILE A 283 -12.31 -31.27 -16.30
CA ILE A 283 -12.28 -32.21 -15.18
C ILE A 283 -13.67 -32.85 -15.05
N GLU A 284 -13.71 -34.18 -14.95
CA GLU A 284 -14.95 -34.93 -14.72
C GLU A 284 -15.08 -35.25 -13.22
N VAL A 285 -16.20 -34.87 -12.62
CA VAL A 285 -16.56 -35.17 -11.23
C VAL A 285 -17.95 -35.82 -11.19
N ASN A 286 -18.02 -37.05 -10.69
CA ASN A 286 -19.27 -37.81 -10.60
C ASN A 286 -20.10 -37.85 -11.91
N GLY A 287 -19.43 -37.93 -13.07
CA GLY A 287 -20.05 -37.97 -14.39
C GLY A 287 -20.39 -36.60 -15.00
N GLU A 288 -20.18 -35.50 -14.28
CA GLU A 288 -20.35 -34.14 -14.79
C GLU A 288 -19.00 -33.54 -15.19
N LYS A 289 -18.95 -32.85 -16.32
CA LYS A 289 -17.72 -32.21 -16.83
C LYS A 289 -17.70 -30.72 -16.53
N ILE A 290 -16.58 -30.26 -15.98
CA ILE A 290 -16.34 -28.86 -15.62
C ILE A 290 -15.13 -28.37 -16.39
N GLY A 291 -15.29 -27.27 -17.12
CA GLY A 291 -14.18 -26.58 -17.76
C GLY A 291 -13.40 -25.76 -16.75
N VAL A 292 -12.07 -25.79 -16.83
CA VAL A 292 -11.18 -24.98 -16.01
C VAL A 292 -10.23 -24.22 -16.93
N VAL A 293 -10.26 -22.89 -16.86
CA VAL A 293 -9.42 -21.97 -17.66
C VAL A 293 -8.48 -21.23 -16.72
N GLY A 294 -7.21 -21.04 -17.08
CA GLY A 294 -6.26 -20.23 -16.31
C GLY A 294 -6.05 -18.86 -16.93
N ALA A 295 -5.72 -17.84 -16.14
CA ALA A 295 -5.30 -16.53 -16.64
C ALA A 295 -4.29 -15.88 -15.67
N THR A 296 -3.31 -15.17 -16.22
CA THR A 296 -2.19 -14.57 -15.48
C THR A 296 -2.14 -13.05 -15.71
N THR A 297 -1.76 -12.28 -14.69
CA THR A 297 -1.69 -10.82 -14.79
C THR A 297 -0.83 -10.34 -15.97
N PRO A 298 -1.33 -9.43 -16.83
CA PRO A 298 -0.51 -8.77 -17.83
C PRO A 298 0.59 -7.86 -17.24
N THR A 299 0.56 -7.59 -15.93
CA THR A 299 1.59 -6.82 -15.20
C THR A 299 2.86 -7.63 -14.95
N ILE A 300 2.87 -8.93 -15.24
CA ILE A 300 4.00 -9.85 -15.00
C ILE A 300 5.36 -9.37 -15.56
N THR A 301 5.37 -8.59 -16.65
CA THR A 301 6.61 -8.06 -17.25
C THR A 301 7.33 -7.03 -16.39
N THR A 302 6.64 -6.41 -15.43
CA THR A 302 7.22 -5.42 -14.51
C THR A 302 7.47 -5.96 -13.12
N ILE A 303 6.89 -7.11 -12.77
CA ILE A 303 6.93 -7.68 -11.41
C ILE A 303 7.64 -9.04 -11.34
N SER A 304 8.00 -9.64 -12.48
CA SER A 304 8.73 -10.91 -12.52
C SER A 304 9.61 -11.04 -13.79
N THR A 305 10.18 -12.22 -14.02
CA THR A 305 11.09 -12.52 -15.15
C THR A 305 10.50 -13.58 -16.11
N PRO A 306 9.43 -13.26 -16.89
CA PRO A 306 8.74 -14.22 -17.76
C PRO A 306 9.56 -14.68 -18.98
N GLY A 307 10.77 -14.17 -19.19
CA GLY A 307 11.68 -14.67 -20.22
C GLY A 307 11.14 -14.46 -21.64
N GLY A 308 11.11 -15.53 -22.43
CA GLY A 308 10.69 -15.49 -23.85
C GLY A 308 9.18 -15.60 -24.07
N ILE A 309 8.37 -15.59 -23.01
CA ILE A 309 6.91 -15.69 -23.07
C ILE A 309 6.32 -14.38 -23.62
N THR A 310 5.37 -14.49 -24.54
CA THR A 310 4.60 -13.34 -25.02
C THR A 310 3.37 -13.13 -24.13
N VAL A 311 3.21 -11.94 -23.56
CA VAL A 311 2.07 -11.58 -22.70
C VAL A 311 0.96 -10.97 -23.56
N LEU A 312 -0.26 -11.48 -23.39
CA LEU A 312 -1.46 -11.04 -24.11
C LEU A 312 -2.52 -10.56 -23.11
N PRO A 313 -3.22 -9.44 -23.36
CA PRO A 313 -2.86 -8.38 -24.30
C PRO A 313 -1.55 -7.68 -23.87
N THR A 314 -1.16 -6.61 -24.56
CA THR A 314 0.02 -5.81 -24.17
C THR A 314 -0.01 -5.44 -22.69
N SER A 315 1.11 -5.62 -21.99
CA SER A 315 1.25 -5.42 -20.55
C SER A 315 0.81 -4.02 -20.05
N PHE A 316 0.31 -3.94 -18.82
CA PHE A 316 -0.08 -2.68 -18.15
C PHE A 316 0.45 -2.58 -16.72
N ASN A 317 0.55 -1.35 -16.20
CA ASN A 317 1.22 -0.97 -14.94
C ASN A 317 0.32 -1.11 -13.70
N GLY A 318 -0.44 -2.21 -13.60
CA GLY A 318 -1.26 -2.54 -12.42
C GLY A 318 -2.67 -1.94 -12.41
N VAL A 319 -2.89 -0.71 -12.90
CA VAL A 319 -4.25 -0.12 -12.97
C VAL A 319 -4.75 -0.11 -14.43
N PRO A 320 -5.44 -1.16 -14.90
CA PRO A 320 -5.86 -1.23 -16.29
C PRO A 320 -7.02 -0.26 -16.59
N THR A 321 -6.95 0.38 -17.76
CA THR A 321 -8.10 1.09 -18.33
C THR A 321 -9.20 0.11 -18.74
N SER A 322 -10.45 0.58 -18.89
CA SER A 322 -11.55 -0.26 -19.38
C SER A 322 -11.22 -0.95 -20.71
N ALA A 323 -10.52 -0.27 -21.63
CA ALA A 323 -10.12 -0.87 -22.90
C ALA A 323 -9.09 -1.99 -22.74
N GLN A 324 -8.19 -1.90 -21.76
CA GLN A 324 -7.24 -2.96 -21.44
C GLN A 324 -7.93 -4.16 -20.77
N LEU A 325 -8.91 -3.91 -19.88
CA LEU A 325 -9.76 -4.95 -19.31
C LEU A 325 -10.59 -5.66 -20.37
N ASP A 326 -11.16 -4.92 -21.33
CA ASP A 326 -11.92 -5.49 -22.44
C ASP A 326 -11.03 -6.36 -23.35
N ALA A 327 -9.79 -5.92 -23.59
CA ALA A 327 -8.82 -6.71 -24.34
C ALA A 327 -8.40 -7.99 -23.60
N LEU A 328 -8.15 -7.92 -22.29
CA LEU A 328 -7.85 -9.08 -21.47
C LEU A 328 -9.03 -10.07 -21.43
N ALA A 329 -10.24 -9.56 -21.24
CA ALA A 329 -11.46 -10.37 -21.28
C ALA A 329 -11.63 -11.05 -22.65
N ALA A 330 -11.29 -10.38 -23.75
CA ALA A 330 -11.36 -10.97 -25.09
C ALA A 330 -10.38 -12.15 -25.28
N GLU A 331 -9.16 -12.07 -24.76
CA GLU A 331 -8.20 -13.18 -24.79
C GLU A 331 -8.71 -14.40 -23.99
N ILE A 332 -9.20 -14.16 -22.77
CA ILE A 332 -9.77 -15.22 -21.92
C ILE A 332 -11.03 -15.82 -22.56
N GLN A 333 -11.94 -14.98 -23.08
CA GLN A 333 -13.18 -15.43 -23.71
C GLN A 333 -12.94 -16.33 -24.92
N ALA A 334 -11.87 -16.09 -25.69
CA ALA A 334 -11.54 -16.93 -26.84
C ALA A 334 -11.26 -18.38 -26.43
N ASP A 335 -10.54 -18.60 -25.32
CA ASP A 335 -10.28 -19.94 -24.79
C ASP A 335 -11.50 -20.56 -24.08
N VAL A 336 -12.35 -19.76 -23.43
CA VAL A 336 -13.65 -20.22 -22.90
C VAL A 336 -14.53 -20.74 -24.03
N ASP A 337 -14.69 -19.97 -25.10
CA ASP A 337 -15.49 -20.34 -26.26
C ASP A 337 -14.91 -21.59 -26.97
N ALA A 338 -13.58 -21.66 -27.10
CA ALA A 338 -12.90 -22.81 -27.67
C ALA A 338 -13.10 -24.08 -26.83
N LEU A 339 -13.07 -23.96 -25.49
CA LEU A 339 -13.30 -25.08 -24.58
C LEU A 339 -14.72 -25.63 -24.72
N LEU A 340 -15.73 -24.76 -24.73
CA LEU A 340 -17.14 -25.14 -24.87
C LEU A 340 -17.43 -25.71 -26.27
N ALA A 341 -16.82 -25.14 -27.31
CA ALA A 341 -16.96 -25.66 -28.67
C ALA A 341 -16.33 -27.06 -28.84
N ALA A 342 -15.20 -27.33 -28.17
CA ALA A 342 -14.54 -28.63 -28.18
C ALA A 342 -15.26 -29.67 -27.32
N ASN A 343 -16.01 -29.24 -26.30
CA ASN A 343 -16.71 -30.10 -25.35
C ASN A 343 -18.19 -29.68 -25.21
N PRO A 344 -19.07 -30.07 -26.16
CA PRO A 344 -20.47 -29.64 -26.18
C PRO A 344 -21.32 -30.09 -24.99
N ASP A 345 -20.80 -30.99 -24.15
CA ASP A 345 -21.41 -31.49 -22.91
C ASP A 345 -20.91 -30.76 -21.65
N VAL A 346 -19.98 -29.81 -21.80
CA VAL A 346 -19.59 -28.89 -20.72
C VAL A 346 -20.50 -27.67 -20.73
N ASN A 347 -21.06 -27.34 -19.59
CA ASN A 347 -21.86 -26.12 -19.37
C ASN A 347 -21.51 -25.40 -18.06
N LYS A 348 -20.44 -25.81 -17.38
CA LYS A 348 -19.94 -25.21 -16.13
C LYS A 348 -18.47 -24.86 -16.31
N VAL A 349 -18.08 -23.63 -16.03
CA VAL A 349 -16.71 -23.15 -16.25
C VAL A 349 -16.19 -22.41 -15.02
N VAL A 350 -15.01 -22.82 -14.55
CA VAL A 350 -14.23 -22.15 -13.51
C VAL A 350 -13.04 -21.45 -14.13
N LEU A 351 -12.86 -20.16 -13.85
CA LEU A 351 -11.67 -19.39 -14.21
C LEU A 351 -10.75 -19.31 -12.99
N LEU A 352 -9.50 -19.74 -13.14
CA LEU A 352 -8.42 -19.53 -12.19
C LEU A 352 -7.64 -18.29 -12.66
N ALA A 353 -7.85 -17.15 -12.01
CA ALA A 353 -7.30 -15.87 -12.43
C ALA A 353 -6.34 -15.32 -11.37
N HIS A 354 -5.11 -15.01 -11.79
CA HIS A 354 -4.08 -14.45 -10.93
C HIS A 354 -3.77 -13.00 -11.36
N MET A 355 -4.59 -12.03 -10.93
CA MET A 355 -4.53 -10.66 -11.49
C MET A 355 -3.86 -9.63 -10.59
N GLN A 356 -3.30 -10.02 -9.44
CA GLN A 356 -2.66 -9.13 -8.45
C GLN A 356 -3.64 -8.19 -7.71
N GLN A 357 -4.84 -7.96 -8.25
CA GLN A 357 -5.85 -7.11 -7.65
C GLN A 357 -7.24 -7.66 -7.91
N ILE A 358 -7.95 -8.05 -6.85
CA ILE A 358 -9.31 -8.62 -6.93
C ILE A 358 -10.31 -7.76 -7.72
N ALA A 359 -10.07 -6.45 -7.83
CA ALA A 359 -10.89 -5.55 -8.63
C ALA A 359 -10.86 -5.90 -10.13
N ILE A 360 -9.74 -6.44 -10.62
CA ILE A 360 -9.59 -6.91 -12.00
C ILE A 360 -10.44 -8.17 -12.21
N GLU A 361 -10.40 -9.15 -11.32
CA GLU A 361 -11.25 -10.35 -11.40
C GLU A 361 -12.74 -10.01 -11.31
N GLN A 362 -13.12 -9.07 -10.43
CA GLN A 362 -14.50 -8.57 -10.39
C GLN A 362 -14.91 -7.89 -11.70
N ALA A 363 -14.02 -7.11 -12.32
CA ALA A 363 -14.27 -6.47 -13.61
C ALA A 363 -14.31 -7.47 -14.76
N LEU A 364 -13.53 -8.56 -14.69
CA LEU A 364 -13.58 -9.67 -15.64
C LEU A 364 -14.90 -10.44 -15.53
N ALA A 365 -15.40 -10.66 -14.30
CA ALA A 365 -16.70 -11.30 -14.07
C ALA A 365 -17.83 -10.60 -14.84
N GLU A 366 -17.80 -9.26 -14.92
CA GLU A 366 -18.80 -8.45 -15.62
C GLU A 366 -18.65 -8.42 -17.15
N ARG A 367 -17.49 -8.88 -17.69
CA ARG A 367 -17.15 -8.81 -19.12
C ARG A 367 -17.21 -10.15 -19.83
N LEU A 368 -16.92 -11.22 -19.10
CA LEU A 368 -16.91 -12.58 -19.63
C LEU A 368 -18.34 -13.12 -19.77
N LYS A 369 -18.46 -14.20 -20.55
CA LYS A 369 -19.69 -14.96 -20.77
C LYS A 369 -19.40 -16.43 -20.53
N ASN A 370 -20.37 -17.13 -19.94
CA ASN A 370 -20.27 -18.57 -19.67
C ASN A 370 -19.10 -18.93 -18.73
N VAL A 371 -18.72 -18.02 -17.84
CA VAL A 371 -17.82 -18.26 -16.71
C VAL A 371 -18.66 -18.16 -15.45
N ASP A 372 -18.70 -19.22 -14.65
CA ASP A 372 -19.62 -19.34 -13.52
C ASP A 372 -18.95 -19.02 -12.18
N ILE A 373 -17.67 -19.37 -12.05
CA ILE A 373 -16.86 -19.15 -10.86
C ILE A 373 -15.50 -18.58 -11.28
N ILE A 374 -15.06 -17.53 -10.60
CA ILE A 374 -13.69 -17.02 -10.69
C ILE A 374 -13.00 -17.24 -9.34
N VAL A 375 -11.92 -18.02 -9.35
CA VAL A 375 -10.97 -18.13 -8.25
C VAL A 375 -9.89 -17.09 -8.49
N ALA A 376 -9.94 -15.99 -7.74
CA ALA A 376 -8.96 -14.91 -7.83
C ALA A 376 -7.64 -15.29 -7.15
N GLY A 377 -6.57 -14.52 -7.39
CA GLY A 377 -5.24 -14.74 -6.84
C GLY A 377 -4.31 -13.55 -7.07
N GLY A 378 -3.21 -13.49 -6.34
CA GLY A 378 -2.18 -12.45 -6.43
C GLY A 378 -2.43 -11.22 -5.56
N SER A 379 -3.65 -11.05 -5.04
CA SER A 379 -4.00 -9.89 -4.22
C SER A 379 -3.96 -10.14 -2.72
N ASN A 380 -3.88 -11.41 -2.32
CA ASN A 380 -4.03 -11.87 -0.94
C ASN A 380 -5.36 -11.41 -0.28
N THR A 381 -6.36 -11.02 -1.08
CA THR A 381 -7.63 -10.47 -0.56
C THR A 381 -8.40 -11.53 0.22
N ARG A 382 -8.68 -11.24 1.48
CA ARG A 382 -9.47 -12.09 2.38
C ARG A 382 -10.96 -11.82 2.26
N LEU A 383 -11.67 -12.74 1.62
CA LEU A 383 -13.13 -12.77 1.63
C LEU A 383 -13.62 -13.71 2.74
N LEU A 384 -14.52 -13.23 3.59
CA LEU A 384 -15.08 -14.00 4.70
C LEU A 384 -16.58 -13.76 4.86
N ASP A 385 -17.29 -14.79 5.32
CA ASP A 385 -18.61 -14.64 5.90
C ASP A 385 -18.56 -14.10 7.35
N SER A 386 -19.70 -13.62 7.84
CA SER A 386 -19.82 -13.12 9.22
C SER A 386 -19.57 -14.18 10.30
N ASN A 387 -19.69 -15.47 9.95
CA ASN A 387 -19.46 -16.61 10.83
C ASN A 387 -18.11 -17.30 10.60
N ASP A 388 -17.34 -16.89 9.59
CA ASP A 388 -15.98 -17.38 9.40
C ASP A 388 -15.06 -16.82 10.49
N ARG A 389 -14.15 -17.67 10.97
CA ARG A 389 -13.20 -17.27 12.00
C ARG A 389 -11.95 -16.67 11.38
N LEU A 390 -11.61 -15.43 11.75
CA LEU A 390 -10.33 -14.81 11.47
C LEU A 390 -9.21 -15.41 12.34
N ARG A 391 -8.01 -15.55 11.77
CA ARG A 391 -6.77 -15.73 12.54
C ARG A 391 -6.45 -14.44 13.29
N ALA A 392 -5.71 -14.56 14.40
CA ALA A 392 -5.29 -13.39 15.17
C ALA A 392 -4.46 -12.43 14.30
N GLY A 393 -4.85 -11.15 14.26
CA GLY A 393 -4.18 -10.10 13.48
C GLY A 393 -4.70 -9.92 12.05
N ASP A 394 -5.50 -10.86 11.54
CA ASP A 394 -6.11 -10.73 10.22
C ASP A 394 -7.39 -9.86 10.26
N THR A 395 -7.70 -9.23 9.13
CA THR A 395 -8.90 -8.39 8.94
C THR A 395 -9.75 -8.89 7.78
N ASN A 396 -11.07 -8.74 7.89
CA ASN A 396 -12.00 -9.03 6.80
C ASN A 396 -11.94 -7.93 5.73
N GLN A 397 -11.81 -8.31 4.45
CA GLN A 397 -11.66 -7.41 3.30
C GLN A 397 -12.78 -7.56 2.26
N GLY A 398 -13.78 -8.41 2.49
CA GLY A 398 -14.94 -8.55 1.63
C GLY A 398 -15.81 -9.75 1.99
N VAL A 399 -16.99 -9.83 1.39
CA VAL A 399 -17.93 -10.94 1.61
C VAL A 399 -17.53 -12.14 0.76
N TYR A 400 -17.65 -13.34 1.31
CA TYR A 400 -17.44 -14.59 0.59
C TYR A 400 -18.79 -15.26 0.23
N PRO A 401 -19.02 -15.68 -1.03
CA PRO A 401 -18.39 -15.20 -2.25
C PRO A 401 -18.90 -13.80 -2.62
N ILE A 402 -18.16 -13.09 -3.48
CA ILE A 402 -18.69 -11.92 -4.17
C ILE A 402 -19.52 -12.41 -5.36
N VAL A 403 -20.81 -12.05 -5.41
CA VAL A 403 -21.67 -12.39 -6.55
C VAL A 403 -21.73 -11.20 -7.52
N LYS A 404 -21.33 -11.44 -8.78
CA LYS A 404 -21.38 -10.50 -9.90
C LYS A 404 -22.35 -11.01 -10.97
N THR A 405 -22.54 -10.19 -12.00
CA THR A 405 -23.37 -10.54 -13.17
C THR A 405 -22.51 -10.49 -14.42
N ASP A 406 -22.51 -11.56 -15.20
CA ASP A 406 -21.77 -11.68 -16.46
C ASP A 406 -22.35 -10.81 -17.59
N ALA A 407 -21.67 -10.79 -18.73
CA ALA A 407 -22.09 -9.98 -19.87
C ALA A 407 -23.42 -10.45 -20.53
N ASP A 408 -23.95 -11.63 -20.16
CA ASP A 408 -25.25 -12.16 -20.58
C ASP A 408 -26.33 -12.04 -19.48
N GLY A 409 -26.00 -11.43 -18.33
CA GLY A 409 -26.95 -11.23 -17.23
C GLY A 409 -27.02 -12.39 -16.24
N LYS A 410 -26.10 -13.36 -16.28
CA LYS A 410 -26.06 -14.54 -15.41
C LYS A 410 -25.19 -14.30 -14.18
N PRO A 411 -25.46 -14.96 -13.03
CA PRO A 411 -24.65 -14.80 -11.84
C PRO A 411 -23.26 -15.45 -11.98
N VAL A 412 -22.23 -14.81 -11.42
CA VAL A 412 -20.85 -15.32 -11.33
C VAL A 412 -20.36 -15.17 -9.89
N ALA A 413 -19.78 -16.23 -9.33
CA ALA A 413 -19.18 -16.19 -8.00
C ALA A 413 -17.68 -15.88 -8.10
N VAL A 414 -17.19 -14.85 -7.41
CA VAL A 414 -15.77 -14.54 -7.27
C VAL A 414 -15.34 -14.90 -5.84
N VAL A 415 -14.32 -15.75 -5.73
CA VAL A 415 -13.79 -16.25 -4.45
C VAL A 415 -12.29 -16.00 -4.36
N ASN A 416 -11.80 -15.77 -3.14
CA ASN A 416 -10.37 -15.71 -2.83
C ASN A 416 -10.14 -15.97 -1.34
N THR A 417 -8.90 -16.32 -0.98
CA THR A 417 -8.42 -16.42 0.40
C THR A 417 -7.06 -15.73 0.56
N ASP A 418 -6.59 -15.54 1.80
CA ASP A 418 -5.21 -15.08 2.06
C ASP A 418 -4.19 -16.13 1.58
N GLY A 419 -2.96 -15.70 1.31
CA GLY A 419 -1.85 -16.54 0.91
C GLY A 419 -1.21 -17.33 2.06
N ASN A 420 -0.06 -17.93 1.78
CA ASN A 420 0.82 -18.64 2.73
C ASN A 420 0.10 -19.74 3.54
N TYR A 421 -0.82 -20.47 2.87
CA TYR A 421 -1.62 -21.56 3.45
C TYR A 421 -2.49 -21.14 4.66
N LYS A 422 -2.79 -19.85 4.84
CA LYS A 422 -3.49 -19.37 6.04
C LYS A 422 -4.96 -19.80 6.13
N TYR A 423 -5.62 -20.00 4.99
CA TYR A 423 -7.04 -20.37 4.92
C TYR A 423 -7.28 -21.39 3.81
N VAL A 424 -8.16 -22.37 4.07
CA VAL A 424 -8.75 -23.21 3.03
C VAL A 424 -10.04 -22.55 2.57
N GLY A 425 -10.12 -22.18 1.29
CA GLY A 425 -11.38 -21.69 0.69
C GLY A 425 -12.30 -22.85 0.33
N ARG A 426 -13.58 -22.78 0.71
CA ARG A 426 -14.59 -23.78 0.34
C ARG A 426 -15.85 -23.10 -0.19
N LEU A 427 -16.22 -23.39 -1.43
CA LEU A 427 -17.48 -22.96 -2.03
C LEU A 427 -18.34 -24.19 -2.34
N VAL A 428 -19.50 -24.28 -1.70
CA VAL A 428 -20.54 -25.27 -2.01
C VAL A 428 -21.73 -24.52 -2.62
N ILE A 429 -22.03 -24.80 -3.90
CA ILE A 429 -23.07 -24.09 -4.65
C ILE A 429 -23.76 -25.00 -5.67
N ASP A 430 -25.06 -24.81 -5.84
CA ASP A 430 -25.87 -25.52 -6.83
C ASP A 430 -25.76 -24.88 -8.21
N PHE A 431 -25.76 -25.74 -9.23
CA PHE A 431 -25.95 -25.40 -10.63
C PHE A 431 -27.33 -25.86 -11.11
N ASP A 432 -27.99 -25.01 -11.89
CA ASP A 432 -29.20 -25.38 -12.62
C ASP A 432 -28.89 -26.33 -13.81
N ALA A 433 -29.93 -26.84 -14.47
CA ALA A 433 -29.77 -27.75 -15.61
C ALA A 433 -29.07 -27.11 -16.83
N ASN A 434 -28.99 -25.78 -16.90
CA ASN A 434 -28.27 -25.05 -17.95
C ASN A 434 -26.81 -24.77 -17.56
N GLY A 435 -26.39 -25.14 -16.35
CA GLY A 435 -25.05 -24.91 -15.85
C GLY A 435 -24.82 -23.50 -15.30
N ASN A 436 -25.88 -22.74 -14.96
CA ASN A 436 -25.71 -21.48 -14.23
C ASN A 436 -25.75 -21.74 -12.72
N ILE A 437 -24.93 -21.03 -11.94
CA ILE A 437 -25.01 -21.09 -10.48
C ILE A 437 -26.35 -20.56 -9.95
N ILE A 438 -26.79 -21.08 -8.81
CA ILE A 438 -27.95 -20.62 -8.07
C ILE A 438 -27.45 -19.93 -6.80
N PRO A 439 -27.27 -18.60 -6.77
CA PRO A 439 -26.68 -17.89 -5.62
C PRO A 439 -27.40 -18.14 -4.29
N SER A 440 -28.72 -18.34 -4.32
CA SER A 440 -29.51 -18.62 -3.12
C SER A 440 -29.27 -20.01 -2.51
N SER A 441 -28.54 -20.90 -3.19
CA SER A 441 -28.13 -22.22 -2.65
C SER A 441 -26.89 -22.14 -1.75
N TYR A 442 -26.20 -21.00 -1.77
CA TYR A 442 -25.02 -20.77 -0.93
C TYR A 442 -25.38 -20.88 0.57
N ASP A 443 -24.69 -21.77 1.28
CA ASP A 443 -24.82 -21.93 2.73
C ASP A 443 -23.53 -21.48 3.44
N PRO A 444 -23.54 -20.35 4.17
CA PRO A 444 -22.37 -19.87 4.91
C PRO A 444 -21.98 -20.77 6.09
N ASN A 445 -22.80 -21.76 6.48
CA ASN A 445 -22.41 -22.73 7.51
C ASN A 445 -21.56 -23.88 6.97
N VAL A 446 -21.52 -24.03 5.64
CA VAL A 446 -20.79 -25.10 4.95
C VAL A 446 -19.68 -24.52 4.09
N SER A 447 -19.90 -23.37 3.48
CA SER A 447 -18.94 -22.62 2.67
C SER A 447 -18.28 -21.51 3.48
N GLY A 448 -17.18 -20.95 2.97
CA GLY A 448 -16.45 -19.85 3.59
C GLY A 448 -14.93 -20.04 3.55
N ALA A 449 -14.22 -19.20 4.30
CA ALA A 449 -12.77 -19.27 4.49
C ALA A 449 -12.42 -19.91 5.83
N TYR A 450 -11.81 -21.10 5.79
CA TYR A 450 -11.47 -21.88 6.99
C TYR A 450 -10.02 -21.63 7.41
N ALA A 451 -9.83 -20.90 8.51
CA ALA A 451 -8.52 -20.61 9.07
C ALA A 451 -7.74 -21.87 9.44
N THR A 452 -6.43 -21.89 9.15
CA THR A 452 -5.54 -23.06 9.35
C THR A 452 -4.60 -22.92 10.53
N ASP A 453 -4.80 -21.96 11.44
CA ASP A 453 -4.05 -21.90 12.70
C ASP A 453 -4.42 -23.09 13.63
N SER A 454 -3.76 -23.19 14.78
CA SER A 454 -4.04 -24.27 15.75
C SER A 454 -5.49 -24.31 16.24
N GLN A 455 -6.18 -23.16 16.28
CA GLN A 455 -7.59 -23.11 16.65
C GLN A 455 -8.45 -23.70 15.54
N GLY A 456 -8.16 -23.42 14.28
CA GLY A 456 -8.93 -23.93 13.13
C GLY A 456 -8.84 -25.44 12.95
N VAL A 457 -7.64 -26.00 13.19
CA VAL A 457 -7.46 -27.45 13.29
C VAL A 457 -8.32 -28.02 14.43
N THR A 458 -8.42 -27.30 15.55
CA THR A 458 -9.23 -27.74 16.71
C THR A 458 -10.73 -27.63 16.46
N ASP A 459 -11.18 -26.56 15.80
CA ASP A 459 -12.59 -26.32 15.47
C ASP A 459 -13.18 -27.46 14.63
N LEU A 460 -12.35 -28.09 13.79
CA LEU A 460 -12.72 -29.23 12.94
C LEU A 460 -12.32 -30.60 13.50
N ASN A 461 -11.75 -30.68 14.70
CA ASN A 461 -11.16 -31.91 15.28
C ASN A 461 -10.16 -32.61 14.34
N ALA A 462 -9.34 -31.81 13.65
CA ALA A 462 -8.50 -32.24 12.55
C ALA A 462 -7.07 -32.62 12.96
N GLN A 463 -6.73 -32.66 14.25
CA GLN A 463 -5.35 -32.86 14.72
C GLN A 463 -4.74 -34.18 14.22
N ALA A 464 -5.56 -35.22 14.06
CA ALA A 464 -5.12 -36.52 13.56
C ALA A 464 -5.20 -36.67 12.04
N LEU A 465 -5.50 -35.58 11.31
CA LEU A 465 -5.71 -35.55 9.86
C LEU A 465 -4.62 -34.77 9.11
N VAL A 466 -3.56 -34.33 9.82
CA VAL A 466 -2.35 -33.78 9.21
C VAL A 466 -1.81 -34.80 8.21
N ASP A 467 -1.50 -34.35 6.99
CA ASP A 467 -0.87 -35.21 6.00
C ASP A 467 0.59 -35.52 6.41
N PRO A 468 0.95 -36.81 6.57
CA PRO A 468 2.26 -37.19 7.09
C PRO A 468 3.42 -36.88 6.14
N GLU A 469 3.19 -36.81 4.82
CA GLU A 469 4.23 -36.46 3.86
C GLU A 469 4.48 -34.95 3.88
N ILE A 470 3.42 -34.12 3.96
CA ILE A 470 3.55 -32.67 4.13
C ILE A 470 4.25 -32.32 5.45
N GLU A 471 3.90 -33.01 6.54
CA GLU A 471 4.59 -32.86 7.84
C GLU A 471 6.08 -33.22 7.72
N ALA A 472 6.41 -34.36 7.09
CA ALA A 472 7.79 -34.76 6.88
C ALA A 472 8.58 -33.76 6.00
N ILE A 473 7.95 -33.22 4.95
CA ILE A 473 8.57 -32.20 4.09
C ILE A 473 8.92 -30.96 4.91
N THR A 474 7.96 -30.40 5.62
CA THR A 474 8.15 -29.19 6.42
C THR A 474 9.14 -29.40 7.57
N ASP A 475 9.16 -30.57 8.22
CA ASP A 475 10.16 -30.90 9.26
C ASP A 475 11.59 -30.99 8.73
N ASN A 476 11.78 -31.58 7.55
CA ASN A 476 13.10 -31.67 6.93
C ASN A 476 13.62 -30.29 6.53
N LEU A 477 12.76 -29.45 5.94
CA LEU A 477 13.11 -28.06 5.63
C LEU A 477 13.41 -27.28 6.90
N ARG A 478 12.57 -27.38 7.93
CA ARG A 478 12.76 -26.72 9.23
C ARG A 478 14.11 -27.07 9.83
N THR A 479 14.54 -28.32 9.73
CA THR A 479 15.84 -28.77 10.27
C THR A 479 17.01 -28.08 9.56
N ASP A 480 16.98 -27.99 8.22
CA ASP A 480 18.04 -27.32 7.44
C ASP A 480 18.04 -25.80 7.68
N ILE A 481 16.86 -25.17 7.60
CA ILE A 481 16.67 -23.73 7.83
C ILE A 481 17.18 -23.36 9.22
N ILE A 482 16.70 -24.01 10.29
CA ILE A 482 17.13 -23.68 11.66
C ILE A 482 18.65 -23.88 11.83
N ALA A 483 19.26 -24.89 11.22
CA ALA A 483 20.69 -25.12 11.36
C ALA A 483 21.53 -23.93 10.84
N LYS A 484 21.13 -23.35 9.70
CA LYS A 484 21.82 -22.23 9.07
C LYS A 484 21.40 -20.87 9.65
N GLU A 485 20.11 -20.68 9.90
CA GLU A 485 19.57 -19.43 10.48
C GLU A 485 20.08 -19.19 11.91
N ARG A 486 20.43 -20.23 12.68
CA ARG A 486 21.07 -20.09 14.00
C ARG A 486 22.47 -19.47 13.94
N ASN A 487 23.12 -19.54 12.79
CA ASN A 487 24.48 -19.03 12.61
C ASN A 487 24.43 -17.54 12.26
N VAL A 488 24.14 -16.70 13.26
CA VAL A 488 23.93 -15.25 13.11
C VAL A 488 25.22 -14.48 13.31
N PHE A 489 25.57 -13.65 12.32
CA PHE A 489 26.79 -12.85 12.27
C PHE A 489 26.56 -11.37 12.57
N GLY A 490 25.40 -10.80 12.27
CA GLY A 490 25.12 -9.39 12.56
C GLY A 490 23.65 -9.12 12.77
N ILE A 491 23.31 -7.86 13.01
CA ILE A 491 21.93 -7.34 13.05
C ILE A 491 21.88 -6.11 12.14
N SER A 492 20.79 -5.95 11.39
CA SER A 492 20.46 -4.75 10.63
C SER A 492 19.07 -4.27 11.03
N ASP A 493 18.92 -2.97 11.29
CA ASP A 493 17.64 -2.29 11.54
C ASP A 493 17.00 -1.81 10.23
N VAL A 494 17.70 -1.97 9.10
CA VAL A 494 17.25 -1.58 7.76
C VAL A 494 17.27 -2.78 6.79
N TYR A 495 16.52 -2.65 5.70
CA TYR A 495 16.62 -3.56 4.56
C TYR A 495 17.93 -3.32 3.80
N LEU A 496 18.64 -4.40 3.45
CA LEU A 496 19.89 -4.33 2.69
C LEU A 496 19.62 -4.62 1.21
N ASN A 497 19.70 -3.58 0.37
CA ASN A 497 19.28 -3.62 -1.02
C ASN A 497 20.25 -4.41 -1.92
N GLY A 498 19.88 -5.65 -2.23
CA GLY A 498 20.53 -6.51 -3.23
C GLY A 498 19.82 -6.55 -4.59
N VAL A 499 18.81 -5.69 -4.81
CA VAL A 499 17.96 -5.75 -6.00
C VAL A 499 18.81 -5.57 -7.26
N ARG A 500 18.66 -6.51 -8.19
CA ARG A 500 19.48 -6.62 -9.41
C ARG A 500 19.54 -5.32 -10.22
N THR A 501 18.43 -4.61 -10.36
CA THR A 501 18.38 -3.36 -11.12
C THR A 501 19.19 -2.25 -10.45
N ASP A 502 19.30 -2.30 -9.14
CA ASP A 502 19.83 -1.20 -8.32
C ASP A 502 21.33 -1.40 -8.16
N VAL A 503 21.76 -2.56 -7.67
CA VAL A 503 23.19 -2.92 -7.52
C VAL A 503 23.97 -2.87 -8.83
N ARG A 504 23.28 -2.81 -9.99
CA ARG A 504 23.88 -2.73 -11.34
C ARG A 504 23.77 -1.37 -12.02
N GLN A 505 23.25 -0.36 -11.33
CA GLN A 505 23.05 0.97 -11.92
C GLN A 505 23.31 2.13 -10.96
N GLN A 506 23.32 1.87 -9.65
CA GLN A 506 23.42 2.87 -8.60
C GLN A 506 24.16 2.33 -7.38
N GLN A 507 24.43 3.21 -6.42
CA GLN A 507 24.88 2.80 -5.10
C GLN A 507 23.78 1.99 -4.41
N THR A 508 24.18 1.06 -3.55
CA THR A 508 23.25 0.36 -2.66
C THR A 508 23.92 0.14 -1.31
N ASN A 509 23.16 0.19 -0.22
CA ASN A 509 23.71 -0.03 1.12
C ASN A 509 24.34 -1.43 1.29
N LEU A 510 23.78 -2.49 0.67
CA LEU A 510 24.41 -3.82 0.64
C LEU A 510 25.67 -3.84 -0.22
N GLY A 511 25.67 -3.10 -1.34
CA GLY A 511 26.84 -2.91 -2.19
C GLY A 511 28.01 -2.31 -1.41
N ASP A 512 27.75 -1.24 -0.66
CA ASP A 512 28.72 -0.57 0.20
C ASP A 512 29.17 -1.47 1.34
N LEU A 513 28.24 -2.06 2.08
CA LEU A 513 28.53 -2.94 3.22
C LEU A 513 29.45 -4.10 2.81
N THR A 514 29.19 -4.76 1.68
CA THR A 514 30.04 -5.87 1.23
C THR A 514 31.37 -5.41 0.61
N ALA A 515 31.44 -4.21 0.03
CA ALA A 515 32.69 -3.63 -0.44
C ALA A 515 33.59 -3.22 0.74
N ASP A 516 33.00 -2.65 1.79
CA ASP A 516 33.68 -2.24 3.02
C ASP A 516 34.15 -3.44 3.85
N ALA A 517 33.36 -4.52 3.91
CA ALA A 517 33.78 -5.79 4.50
C ALA A 517 35.04 -6.36 3.82
N ASN A 518 35.05 -6.38 2.48
CA ASN A 518 36.22 -6.79 1.71
C ASN A 518 37.45 -5.91 2.04
N LEU A 519 37.25 -4.59 2.13
CA LEU A 519 38.30 -3.63 2.46
C LEU A 519 38.85 -3.85 3.88
N ALA A 520 37.98 -4.05 4.86
CA ALA A 520 38.34 -4.26 6.26
C ALA A 520 39.23 -5.51 6.41
N ILE A 521 38.80 -6.63 5.85
CA ILE A 521 39.56 -7.89 5.88
C ILE A 521 40.89 -7.75 5.14
N ALA A 522 40.89 -7.12 3.97
CA ALA A 522 42.12 -6.85 3.23
C ALA A 522 43.14 -6.03 4.05
N LYS A 523 42.68 -5.03 4.82
CA LYS A 523 43.54 -4.19 5.68
C LYS A 523 44.16 -4.97 6.84
N THR A 524 43.51 -6.02 7.33
CA THR A 524 44.11 -6.90 8.36
C THR A 524 45.33 -7.67 7.84
N ILE A 525 45.36 -7.93 6.52
CA ILE A 525 46.42 -8.68 5.84
C ILE A 525 47.49 -7.73 5.30
N ASP A 526 47.08 -6.62 4.69
CA ASP A 526 47.94 -5.59 4.11
C ASP A 526 47.36 -4.20 4.42
N SER A 527 47.90 -3.56 5.46
CA SER A 527 47.45 -2.21 5.90
C SER A 527 47.61 -1.11 4.85
N SER A 528 48.32 -1.36 3.73
CA SER A 528 48.44 -0.38 2.64
C SER A 528 47.21 -0.36 1.72
N VAL A 529 46.32 -1.34 1.82
CA VAL A 529 45.07 -1.40 1.05
C VAL A 529 44.16 -0.24 1.45
N VAL A 530 43.75 0.57 0.48
CA VAL A 530 42.91 1.76 0.73
C VAL A 530 41.54 1.67 0.06
N LEU A 531 41.36 0.80 -0.94
CA LEU A 531 40.15 0.77 -1.73
C LEU A 531 39.69 -0.65 -2.10
N SER A 532 38.38 -0.82 -2.30
CA SER A 532 37.70 -2.06 -2.66
C SER A 532 36.80 -1.84 -3.87
N LEU A 533 36.80 -2.81 -4.79
CA LEU A 533 35.91 -2.83 -5.96
C LEU A 533 35.35 -4.23 -6.15
N LYS A 534 34.03 -4.33 -6.23
CA LYS A 534 33.31 -5.53 -6.67
C LYS A 534 32.24 -5.17 -7.68
N ASN A 535 31.77 -6.14 -8.46
CA ASN A 535 30.73 -5.92 -9.46
C ASN A 535 29.35 -6.24 -8.90
N GLY A 536 28.33 -5.45 -9.24
CA GLY A 536 26.94 -5.68 -8.85
C GLY A 536 26.38 -7.02 -9.33
N GLY A 537 26.97 -7.61 -10.38
CA GLY A 537 26.64 -8.97 -10.84
C GLY A 537 26.97 -10.08 -9.83
N GLY A 538 27.86 -9.81 -8.88
CA GLY A 538 28.23 -10.70 -7.77
C GLY A 538 27.29 -10.64 -6.58
N ILE A 539 26.46 -9.60 -6.45
CA ILE A 539 25.39 -9.49 -5.45
C ILE A 539 24.11 -10.04 -6.07
N ARG A 540 23.51 -11.03 -5.42
CA ARG A 540 22.54 -11.94 -6.03
C ARG A 540 21.16 -11.87 -5.40
N ASP A 541 21.10 -11.37 -4.18
CA ASP A 541 19.90 -11.32 -3.36
C ASP A 541 20.03 -10.21 -2.32
N ASP A 542 18.91 -9.65 -1.90
CA ASP A 542 18.81 -8.74 -0.75
C ASP A 542 18.92 -9.47 0.59
N ILE A 543 19.08 -8.70 1.68
CA ILE A 543 18.97 -9.21 3.04
C ILE A 543 17.88 -8.41 3.76
N GLY A 544 16.83 -9.09 4.15
CA GLY A 544 15.61 -8.50 4.70
C GLY A 544 14.39 -9.20 4.14
N ARG A 545 13.23 -8.57 4.28
CA ARG A 545 11.98 -9.03 3.67
C ARG A 545 11.30 -7.89 2.94
N VAL A 546 10.66 -8.23 1.84
CA VAL A 546 9.78 -7.35 1.11
C VAL A 546 8.36 -7.83 1.34
N ILE A 547 7.52 -6.99 1.95
CA ILE A 547 6.11 -7.26 2.17
C ILE A 547 5.32 -6.41 1.17
N VAL A 548 4.48 -7.04 0.35
CA VAL A 548 3.44 -6.34 -0.39
C VAL A 548 2.21 -6.29 0.55
N PRO A 549 1.81 -5.10 1.06
CA PRO A 549 0.63 -5.00 1.91
C PRO A 549 -0.61 -5.51 1.16
N THR A 550 -1.50 -6.20 1.87
CA THR A 550 -2.68 -6.80 1.26
C THR A 550 -3.53 -5.76 0.51
N GLY A 551 -3.81 -6.00 -0.77
CA GLY A 551 -4.55 -5.06 -1.63
C GLY A 551 -3.71 -3.93 -2.25
N SER A 552 -2.39 -3.88 -2.00
CA SER A 552 -1.46 -2.94 -2.65
C SER A 552 -1.20 -3.31 -4.11
N THR A 553 -0.96 -2.30 -4.95
CA THR A 553 -0.68 -2.46 -6.38
C THR A 553 0.72 -1.99 -6.76
N GLY A 554 1.61 -1.83 -5.77
CA GLY A 554 2.97 -1.35 -6.01
C GLY A 554 3.72 -0.80 -4.78
N GLU A 555 3.05 -0.58 -3.65
CA GLU A 555 3.77 -0.29 -2.40
C GLU A 555 4.35 -1.60 -1.85
N VAL A 556 5.67 -1.66 -1.77
CA VAL A 556 6.42 -2.73 -1.13
C VAL A 556 7.05 -2.17 0.14
N GLN A 557 6.73 -2.75 1.28
CA GLN A 557 7.45 -2.49 2.51
C GLN A 557 8.73 -3.30 2.54
N ARG A 558 9.87 -2.61 2.48
CA ARG A 558 11.18 -3.21 2.66
C ARG A 558 11.54 -3.15 4.13
N LEU A 559 11.57 -4.29 4.78
CA LEU A 559 11.82 -4.42 6.22
C LEU A 559 13.08 -5.26 6.46
N PRO A 560 13.71 -5.13 7.64
CA PRO A 560 14.74 -6.05 8.07
C PRO A 560 14.24 -7.48 8.17
N ASN A 561 15.18 -8.41 8.33
CA ASN A 561 14.87 -9.82 8.52
C ASN A 561 13.93 -10.03 9.70
N GLU A 562 12.98 -10.92 9.55
CA GLU A 562 12.10 -11.30 10.65
C GLU A 562 12.78 -12.25 11.64
N ALA A 563 12.29 -12.26 12.87
CA ALA A 563 12.76 -13.21 13.85
C ALA A 563 12.35 -14.64 13.48
N VAL A 564 13.32 -15.55 13.33
CA VAL A 564 13.07 -16.98 13.14
C VAL A 564 13.01 -17.67 14.50
N ARG A 565 12.05 -18.58 14.69
CA ARG A 565 11.87 -19.36 15.93
C ARG A 565 11.92 -20.86 15.67
N ASP A 566 12.35 -21.63 16.67
CA ASP A 566 12.24 -23.09 16.61
C ASP A 566 10.84 -23.59 16.97
N ALA A 567 10.59 -24.90 16.81
CA ALA A 567 9.31 -25.53 17.11
C ALA A 567 8.86 -25.39 18.58
N ALA A 568 9.77 -25.03 19.50
CA ALA A 568 9.44 -24.75 20.89
C ALA A 568 9.20 -23.24 21.16
N GLY A 569 9.24 -22.39 20.11
CA GLY A 569 9.03 -20.96 20.17
C GLY A 569 10.25 -20.13 20.57
N ASN A 570 11.43 -20.76 20.74
CA ASN A 570 12.65 -20.04 21.09
C ASN A 570 13.18 -19.28 19.87
N ILE A 571 13.69 -18.06 20.09
CA ILE A 571 14.34 -17.27 19.03
C ILE A 571 15.60 -17.99 18.56
N VAL A 572 15.63 -18.33 17.27
CA VAL A 572 16.75 -18.93 16.54
C VAL A 572 17.60 -17.84 15.90
N LYS A 573 16.94 -16.88 15.26
CA LYS A 573 17.51 -15.68 14.66
C LYS A 573 16.68 -14.49 15.17
N PRO A 574 17.28 -13.48 15.80
CA PRO A 574 16.53 -12.30 16.23
C PRO A 574 16.03 -11.51 15.01
N GLU A 575 15.07 -10.62 15.23
CA GLU A 575 14.68 -9.62 14.22
C GLU A 575 15.90 -8.79 13.82
N GLY A 576 16.00 -8.46 12.54
CA GLY A 576 17.18 -7.84 11.94
C GLY A 576 18.40 -8.74 11.82
N GLY A 577 18.39 -9.95 12.40
CA GLY A 577 19.52 -10.86 12.38
C GLY A 577 19.98 -11.18 10.95
N ILE A 578 21.29 -11.24 10.73
CA ILE A 578 21.90 -11.65 9.46
C ILE A 578 22.63 -12.97 9.71
N SER A 579 22.16 -14.03 9.08
CA SER A 579 22.60 -15.41 9.24
C SER A 579 23.48 -15.89 8.09
N GLU A 580 24.03 -17.09 8.23
CA GLU A 580 24.73 -17.81 7.17
C GLU A 580 23.93 -17.87 5.87
N THR A 581 22.61 -18.15 5.92
CA THR A 581 21.79 -18.27 4.72
C THR A 581 21.69 -16.93 3.99
N ASP A 582 21.49 -15.84 4.73
CA ASP A 582 21.38 -14.49 4.16
C ASP A 582 22.66 -14.15 3.38
N ILE A 583 23.84 -14.37 4.00
CA ILE A 583 25.13 -14.10 3.38
C ILE A 583 25.37 -15.02 2.17
N ALA A 584 25.04 -16.31 2.30
CA ALA A 584 25.21 -17.28 1.23
C ALA A 584 24.31 -16.99 0.03
N ASN A 585 23.09 -16.52 0.25
CA ASN A 585 22.16 -16.15 -0.80
C ASN A 585 22.61 -14.86 -1.50
N SER A 586 22.87 -13.79 -0.75
CA SER A 586 23.30 -12.51 -1.33
C SER A 586 24.62 -12.61 -2.08
N LEU A 587 25.55 -13.48 -1.67
CA LEU A 587 26.87 -13.67 -2.30
C LEU A 587 27.06 -15.10 -2.84
N SER A 588 26.11 -15.62 -3.62
CA SER A 588 26.03 -17.06 -3.93
C SER A 588 27.19 -17.67 -4.72
N PHE A 589 28.08 -16.86 -5.31
CA PHE A 589 29.30 -17.36 -5.96
C PHE A 589 30.47 -17.57 -4.99
N ASN A 590 30.44 -16.91 -3.84
CA ASN A 590 31.51 -16.89 -2.84
C ASN A 590 32.90 -16.67 -3.45
N ASN A 591 33.07 -15.61 -4.22
CA ASN A 591 34.33 -15.33 -4.89
C ASN A 591 35.47 -15.16 -3.88
N GLY A 592 36.69 -15.51 -4.29
CA GLY A 592 37.87 -15.27 -3.49
C GLY A 592 38.29 -13.80 -3.54
N LEU A 593 38.84 -13.26 -2.45
CA LEU A 593 39.41 -11.91 -2.45
C LEU A 593 40.83 -11.92 -3.02
N THR A 594 41.17 -10.87 -3.76
CA THR A 594 42.47 -10.67 -4.40
C THR A 594 42.95 -9.26 -4.13
N LEU A 595 44.18 -9.13 -3.61
CA LEU A 595 44.87 -7.86 -3.51
C LEU A 595 45.63 -7.57 -4.80
N ILE A 596 45.55 -6.33 -5.28
CA ILE A 596 46.23 -5.87 -6.50
C ILE A 596 46.68 -4.42 -6.36
N THR A 597 47.77 -4.06 -7.01
CA THR A 597 48.28 -2.68 -7.08
C THR A 597 47.96 -2.10 -8.45
N VAL A 598 47.32 -0.93 -8.46
CA VAL A 598 46.92 -0.21 -9.68
C VAL A 598 47.52 1.20 -9.67
N THR A 599 47.87 1.72 -10.83
CA THR A 599 48.18 3.15 -11.01
C THR A 599 46.89 3.98 -11.05
N ALA A 600 46.99 5.30 -10.86
CA ALA A 600 45.86 6.22 -11.05
C ALA A 600 45.20 6.07 -12.45
N THR A 601 46.01 5.81 -13.48
CA THR A 601 45.51 5.55 -14.85
C THR A 601 44.73 4.25 -14.95
N GLU A 602 45.26 3.17 -14.37
CA GLU A 602 44.58 1.87 -14.37
C GLU A 602 43.31 1.92 -13.52
N LEU A 603 43.33 2.60 -12.36
CA LEU A 603 42.15 2.79 -11.53
C LEU A 603 41.02 3.49 -12.29
N LEU A 604 41.32 4.59 -13.00
CA LEU A 604 40.33 5.24 -13.86
C LEU A 604 39.79 4.29 -14.93
N ALA A 605 40.66 3.50 -15.57
CA ALA A 605 40.22 2.53 -16.60
C ALA A 605 39.28 1.44 -16.03
N LEU A 606 39.49 1.02 -14.78
CA LEU A 606 38.59 0.06 -14.11
C LEU A 606 37.21 0.67 -13.83
N ILE A 607 37.16 1.90 -13.31
CA ILE A 607 35.89 2.58 -13.01
C ILE A 607 35.14 2.93 -14.31
N GLU A 608 35.84 3.44 -15.34
CA GLU A 608 35.28 3.67 -16.67
C GLU A 608 34.69 2.40 -17.27
N HIS A 609 35.41 1.28 -17.16
CA HIS A 609 34.89 -0.02 -17.60
C HIS A 609 33.61 -0.38 -16.86
N GLY A 610 33.58 -0.22 -15.54
CA GLY A 610 32.41 -0.51 -14.71
C GLY A 610 31.14 0.20 -15.20
N VAL A 611 31.24 1.47 -15.60
CA VAL A 611 30.08 2.27 -16.07
C VAL A 611 29.92 2.31 -17.59
N ALA A 612 30.79 1.66 -18.37
CA ALA A 612 30.82 1.77 -19.84
C ALA A 612 29.55 1.24 -20.54
N ALA A 613 28.93 0.19 -20.00
CA ALA A 613 27.74 -0.43 -20.58
C ALA A 613 26.43 0.11 -19.99
N SER A 614 26.48 0.96 -18.97
CA SER A 614 25.29 1.51 -18.31
C SER A 614 24.51 2.44 -19.25
N THR A 615 23.20 2.28 -19.27
CA THR A 615 22.22 3.17 -19.91
C THR A 615 20.97 3.24 -19.04
N SER A 616 19.98 4.06 -19.40
CA SER A 616 18.70 4.10 -18.68
C SER A 616 17.90 2.78 -18.71
N THR A 617 18.27 1.82 -19.57
CA THR A 617 17.55 0.55 -19.75
C THR A 617 18.44 -0.69 -19.66
N ASN A 618 19.75 -0.53 -19.52
CA ASN A 618 20.70 -1.63 -19.50
C ASN A 618 21.32 -1.75 -18.10
N THR A 619 21.22 -2.94 -17.50
CA THR A 619 21.70 -3.25 -16.13
C THR A 619 22.90 -4.22 -16.19
N PRO A 620 24.07 -3.77 -16.67
CA PRO A 620 25.21 -4.66 -16.89
C PRO A 620 25.73 -5.21 -15.56
N GLY A 621 26.11 -6.49 -15.53
CA GLY A 621 26.69 -7.11 -14.32
C GLY A 621 28.00 -6.45 -13.88
N GLN A 622 28.70 -5.78 -14.81
CA GLN A 622 30.00 -5.17 -14.59
C GLN A 622 29.97 -3.87 -13.76
N PHE A 623 28.80 -3.29 -13.46
CA PHE A 623 28.71 -2.05 -12.69
C PHE A 623 29.39 -2.18 -11.32
N PRO A 624 30.21 -1.21 -10.88
CA PRO A 624 31.02 -1.37 -9.67
C PRO A 624 30.25 -0.93 -8.42
N GLN A 625 30.33 -1.73 -7.35
CA GLN A 625 30.10 -1.33 -5.96
C GLN A 625 31.49 -1.16 -5.31
N VAL A 626 31.66 -0.14 -4.46
CA VAL A 626 32.99 0.33 -4.06
C VAL A 626 33.08 0.66 -2.57
N GLY A 627 34.29 0.60 -2.02
CA GLY A 627 34.60 1.00 -0.65
C GLY A 627 35.96 1.71 -0.57
N GLY A 628 36.10 2.72 0.29
CA GLY A 628 37.31 3.56 0.41
C GLY A 628 37.59 4.46 -0.80
N LEU A 629 36.60 4.64 -1.68
CA LEU A 629 36.64 5.58 -2.81
C LEU A 629 35.21 6.03 -3.13
N ALA A 630 35.08 7.23 -3.71
CA ALA A 630 33.85 7.73 -4.29
C ALA A 630 34.10 8.24 -5.72
N PHE A 631 33.08 8.17 -6.59
CA PHE A 631 33.18 8.70 -7.94
C PHE A 631 31.84 9.20 -8.49
N SER A 632 31.91 10.13 -9.45
CA SER A 632 30.74 10.56 -10.23
C SER A 632 30.90 10.24 -11.71
N PHE A 633 29.80 9.95 -12.40
CA PHE A 633 29.80 9.62 -13.83
C PHE A 633 28.63 10.27 -14.58
N ASP A 634 28.86 10.56 -15.87
CA ASP A 634 27.90 11.18 -16.78
C ASP A 634 27.59 10.23 -17.96
N LEU A 635 26.38 9.68 -17.96
CA LEU A 635 25.92 8.75 -19.00
C LEU A 635 25.74 9.39 -20.37
N THR A 636 25.70 10.73 -20.48
CA THR A 636 25.62 11.43 -21.76
C THR A 636 26.94 11.42 -22.52
N LYS A 637 28.04 11.09 -21.84
CA LYS A 637 29.37 10.99 -22.45
C LYS A 637 29.64 9.61 -23.04
N ALA A 638 30.60 9.58 -23.98
CA ALA A 638 31.06 8.36 -24.61
C ALA A 638 31.67 7.42 -23.56
N ALA A 639 31.47 6.11 -23.71
CA ALA A 639 32.11 5.11 -22.85
C ALA A 639 33.64 5.29 -22.88
N GLY A 640 34.27 5.37 -21.71
CA GLY A 640 35.68 5.70 -21.54
C GLY A 640 35.95 7.16 -21.14
N ASP A 641 34.95 8.04 -21.24
CA ASP A 641 35.00 9.45 -20.80
C ASP A 641 33.86 9.79 -19.80
N ARG A 642 33.24 8.79 -19.18
CA ARG A 642 32.03 8.96 -18.36
C ARG A 642 32.36 9.48 -16.95
N VAL A 643 33.44 9.02 -16.33
CA VAL A 643 33.83 9.39 -14.97
C VAL A 643 34.24 10.85 -14.94
N GLN A 644 33.57 11.67 -14.12
CA GLN A 644 33.83 13.11 -14.01
C GLN A 644 34.62 13.48 -12.76
N SER A 645 34.42 12.75 -11.68
CA SER A 645 35.23 12.88 -10.47
C SER A 645 35.47 11.51 -9.84
N LEU A 646 36.62 11.35 -9.20
CA LEU A 646 37.01 10.12 -8.51
C LEU A 646 37.97 10.52 -7.39
N ALA A 647 37.61 10.20 -6.15
CA ALA A 647 38.39 10.45 -4.95
C ALA A 647 38.58 9.15 -4.16
N ILE A 648 39.72 9.02 -3.51
CA ILE A 648 39.98 7.99 -2.50
C ILE A 648 39.68 8.63 -1.15
N GLU A 649 38.88 7.98 -0.33
CA GLU A 649 38.32 8.58 0.88
C GLU A 649 38.66 7.78 2.12
N ASN A 650 38.77 8.49 3.24
CA ASN A 650 38.75 7.89 4.57
C ASN A 650 37.32 7.49 4.94
N PRO A 651 37.14 6.65 5.99
CA PRO A 651 35.81 6.30 6.49
C PRO A 651 34.95 7.49 6.94
N ASP A 652 35.55 8.66 7.22
CA ASP A 652 34.85 9.90 7.55
C ASP A 652 34.48 10.74 6.33
N GLY A 653 34.59 10.18 5.11
CA GLY A 653 34.30 10.83 3.84
C GLY A 653 35.38 11.83 3.38
N THR A 654 36.50 11.97 4.09
CA THR A 654 37.53 12.94 3.70
C THR A 654 38.42 12.42 2.56
N ASP A 655 38.59 13.24 1.51
CA ASP A 655 39.47 12.95 0.37
C ASP A 655 40.95 12.77 0.83
N ILE A 656 41.46 11.54 0.71
CA ILE A 656 42.88 11.19 0.84
C ILE A 656 43.63 11.59 -0.43
N ASP A 657 43.04 11.32 -1.60
CA ASP A 657 43.61 11.60 -2.91
C ASP A 657 42.49 11.85 -3.93
N VAL A 658 42.61 12.94 -4.71
CA VAL A 658 41.71 13.22 -5.83
C VAL A 658 42.34 12.67 -7.12
N VAL A 659 41.77 11.59 -7.65
CA VAL A 659 42.27 10.89 -8.84
C VAL A 659 41.80 11.57 -10.11
N VAL A 660 40.51 11.91 -10.20
CA VAL A 660 39.90 12.57 -11.36
C VAL A 660 39.15 13.83 -10.94
N ARG A 661 39.32 14.92 -11.69
CA ARG A 661 38.50 16.13 -11.60
C ARG A 661 38.13 16.60 -13.00
N ASN A 662 36.85 16.86 -13.23
CA ASN A 662 36.30 17.27 -14.52
C ASN A 662 36.68 16.32 -15.68
N GLY A 663 36.68 15.01 -15.41
CA GLY A 663 37.01 13.96 -16.38
C GLY A 663 38.49 13.83 -16.74
N ALA A 664 39.39 14.49 -16.01
CA ALA A 664 40.84 14.37 -16.22
C ALA A 664 41.56 13.91 -14.95
N ILE A 665 42.58 13.06 -15.12
CA ILE A 665 43.47 12.65 -14.02
C ILE A 665 44.16 13.89 -13.43
N VAL A 666 44.12 14.00 -12.11
CA VAL A 666 44.86 15.00 -11.34
C VAL A 666 46.08 14.32 -10.69
N GLY A 667 47.22 15.02 -10.60
CA GLY A 667 48.44 14.47 -10.01
C GLY A 667 49.25 13.55 -10.93
N ASP A 668 50.16 12.75 -10.37
CA ASP A 668 50.98 11.80 -11.13
C ASP A 668 50.13 10.59 -11.59
N PRO A 669 49.96 10.35 -12.91
CA PRO A 669 49.15 9.24 -13.42
C PRO A 669 49.71 7.85 -13.08
N ASN A 670 50.98 7.77 -12.67
CA ASN A 670 51.65 6.52 -12.29
C ASN A 670 51.71 6.29 -10.77
N ARG A 671 51.17 7.21 -9.95
CA ARG A 671 51.06 6.94 -8.51
C ARG A 671 50.16 5.73 -8.30
N THR A 672 50.48 4.93 -7.29
CA THR A 672 49.89 3.61 -7.12
C THR A 672 49.02 3.53 -5.88
N PHE A 673 47.96 2.73 -5.98
CA PHE A 673 47.03 2.43 -4.91
C PHE A 673 46.96 0.91 -4.75
N ARG A 674 46.93 0.47 -3.50
CA ARG A 674 46.71 -0.93 -3.16
C ARG A 674 45.22 -1.15 -2.94
N MET A 675 44.66 -2.16 -3.60
CA MET A 675 43.22 -2.43 -3.55
C MET A 675 42.92 -3.90 -3.36
N VAL A 676 41.71 -4.17 -2.90
CA VAL A 676 41.08 -5.51 -2.90
C VAL A 676 39.99 -5.57 -3.95
N THR A 677 39.85 -6.73 -4.59
CA THR A 677 38.76 -7.03 -5.52
C THR A 677 38.47 -8.53 -5.52
N LEU A 678 37.50 -8.97 -6.31
CA LEU A 678 37.17 -10.39 -6.47
C LEU A 678 38.14 -11.06 -7.45
N ASN A 679 38.54 -12.30 -7.17
CA ASN A 679 39.42 -13.10 -8.03
C ASN A 679 38.84 -13.30 -9.44
N PHE A 680 37.50 -13.36 -9.55
CA PHE A 680 36.75 -13.35 -10.80
C PHE A 680 37.11 -12.12 -11.64
N LEU A 681 37.03 -10.92 -11.06
CA LEU A 681 37.33 -9.66 -11.75
C LEU A 681 38.83 -9.52 -12.05
N ALA A 682 39.69 -9.82 -11.08
CA ALA A 682 41.14 -9.82 -11.27
C ALA A 682 41.60 -10.85 -12.34
N GLY A 683 40.78 -11.87 -12.61
CA GLY A 683 40.97 -12.87 -13.67
C GLY A 683 40.42 -12.45 -15.05
N GLY A 684 39.84 -11.26 -15.19
CA GLY A 684 39.21 -10.77 -16.42
C GLY A 684 37.70 -11.01 -16.52
N GLY A 685 37.07 -11.44 -15.42
CA GLY A 685 35.61 -11.53 -15.29
C GLY A 685 34.94 -10.19 -15.56
N ASP A 686 33.75 -10.23 -16.16
CA ASP A 686 33.00 -9.06 -16.65
C ASP A 686 33.81 -8.10 -17.55
N GLY A 687 34.94 -8.58 -18.11
CA GLY A 687 35.80 -7.80 -19.00
C GLY A 687 36.70 -6.78 -18.31
N TYR A 688 36.83 -6.81 -16.98
CA TYR A 688 37.61 -5.81 -16.24
C TYR A 688 39.11 -5.82 -16.62
N PRO A 689 39.70 -4.66 -16.96
CA PRO A 689 41.07 -4.57 -17.46
C PRO A 689 42.12 -4.47 -16.33
N PHE A 690 42.12 -5.40 -15.36
CA PHE A 690 43.11 -5.40 -14.28
C PHE A 690 44.54 -5.63 -14.81
N PRO A 691 45.57 -4.98 -14.21
CA PRO A 691 46.95 -5.16 -14.63
C PRO A 691 47.45 -6.59 -14.37
N THR A 692 48.36 -7.06 -15.22
CA THR A 692 48.97 -8.39 -15.11
C THR A 692 50.49 -8.30 -14.95
N GLY A 693 51.12 -9.38 -14.48
CA GLY A 693 52.58 -9.44 -14.27
C GLY A 693 53.02 -8.93 -12.90
N ALA A 694 54.35 -8.79 -12.73
CA ALA A 694 54.95 -8.54 -11.41
C ALA A 694 54.58 -7.18 -10.79
N SER A 695 54.33 -6.16 -11.61
CA SER A 695 53.95 -4.81 -11.15
C SER A 695 52.56 -4.74 -10.54
N ALA A 696 51.65 -5.66 -10.91
CA ALA A 696 50.32 -5.76 -10.33
C ALA A 696 50.36 -6.24 -8.87
N ASN A 697 51.47 -6.86 -8.43
CA ASN A 697 51.64 -7.39 -7.07
C ASN A 697 50.41 -8.19 -6.60
N ARG A 698 49.86 -9.04 -7.48
CA ARG A 698 48.63 -9.78 -7.23
C ARG A 698 48.84 -10.81 -6.11
N VAL A 699 47.95 -10.82 -5.11
CA VAL A 699 47.90 -11.82 -4.03
C VAL A 699 46.46 -12.31 -3.87
N ASP A 700 46.21 -13.58 -4.19
CA ASP A 700 44.91 -14.21 -3.93
C ASP A 700 44.85 -14.67 -2.48
N LEU A 701 43.81 -14.25 -1.75
CA LEU A 701 43.67 -14.45 -0.30
C LEU A 701 42.93 -15.75 0.04
N ALA A 702 41.96 -16.12 -0.79
CA ALA A 702 41.07 -17.25 -0.55
C ALA A 702 41.86 -18.56 -0.38
N GLN A 703 41.67 -19.19 0.78
CA GLN A 703 42.25 -20.49 1.07
C GLN A 703 41.49 -21.62 0.34
N VAL A 704 42.18 -22.73 0.09
CA VAL A 704 41.53 -23.92 -0.48
C VAL A 704 40.40 -24.42 0.42
N PRO A 705 39.33 -25.03 -0.12
CA PRO A 705 38.17 -25.46 0.67
C PRO A 705 38.51 -26.40 1.84
N THR A 706 39.64 -27.10 1.79
CA THR A 706 40.10 -28.04 2.83
C THR A 706 41.02 -27.43 3.89
N ALA A 707 41.39 -26.14 3.76
CA ALA A 707 42.18 -25.46 4.77
C ALA A 707 41.37 -25.29 6.07
N PRO A 708 42.01 -25.34 7.25
CA PRO A 708 41.35 -24.98 8.50
C PRO A 708 40.76 -23.57 8.42
N ARG A 709 39.53 -23.41 8.91
CA ARG A 709 38.86 -22.11 9.02
C ARG A 709 39.26 -21.40 10.30
N THR A 710 39.39 -20.08 10.24
CA THR A 710 39.67 -19.23 11.40
C THR A 710 38.57 -18.18 11.57
N GLY A 711 38.67 -17.32 12.59
CA GLY A 711 37.65 -16.31 12.88
C GLY A 711 36.37 -16.86 13.53
N ASP A 712 35.35 -16.02 13.63
CA ASP A 712 34.05 -16.35 14.21
C ASP A 712 33.09 -16.97 13.17
N ALA A 713 33.35 -16.78 11.87
CA ALA A 713 32.53 -17.22 10.74
C ALA A 713 33.16 -18.35 9.92
N THR A 714 33.10 -19.58 10.45
CA THR A 714 33.78 -20.73 9.83
C THR A 714 33.04 -21.45 8.68
N PHE A 715 31.92 -20.92 8.17
CA PHE A 715 31.11 -21.60 7.14
C PHE A 715 31.66 -21.42 5.72
N ALA A 716 32.42 -20.34 5.48
CA ALA A 716 33.05 -20.03 4.21
C ALA A 716 34.58 -20.13 4.29
N PRO A 717 35.31 -20.21 3.16
CA PRO A 717 36.77 -20.18 3.17
C PRO A 717 37.38 -18.84 3.57
N ASP A 718 38.35 -18.85 4.49
CA ASP A 718 39.15 -17.68 4.85
C ASP A 718 39.63 -16.93 3.60
N GLY A 719 39.32 -15.63 3.55
CA GLY A 719 39.67 -14.76 2.43
C GLY A 719 38.73 -14.87 1.21
N SER A 720 37.55 -15.47 1.37
CA SER A 720 36.43 -15.35 0.44
C SER A 720 35.48 -14.20 0.82
N GLU A 721 34.61 -13.77 -0.09
CA GLU A 721 33.72 -12.64 0.17
C GLU A 721 32.60 -12.95 1.19
N GLN A 722 32.13 -14.20 1.29
CA GLN A 722 31.16 -14.59 2.33
C GLN A 722 31.79 -14.59 3.71
N ASP A 723 33.01 -15.14 3.83
CA ASP A 723 33.82 -15.10 5.04
C ASP A 723 34.07 -13.66 5.48
N ALA A 724 34.51 -12.81 4.54
CA ALA A 724 34.81 -11.42 4.84
C ALA A 724 33.59 -10.62 5.32
N LEU A 725 32.41 -10.81 4.69
CA LEU A 725 31.19 -10.17 5.15
C LEU A 725 30.77 -10.66 6.53
N ALA A 726 30.84 -11.97 6.78
CA ALA A 726 30.40 -12.54 8.05
C ALA A 726 31.26 -12.08 9.23
N GLU A 727 32.60 -12.09 9.08
CA GLU A 727 33.51 -11.56 10.10
C GLU A 727 33.27 -10.06 10.33
N PHE A 728 33.09 -9.27 9.26
CA PHE A 728 32.83 -7.84 9.37
C PHE A 728 31.51 -7.53 10.09
N LEU A 729 30.44 -8.27 9.78
CA LEU A 729 29.16 -8.17 10.48
C LEU A 729 29.29 -8.54 11.96
N PHE A 730 30.06 -9.58 12.26
CA PHE A 730 30.27 -10.04 13.63
C PHE A 730 31.00 -9.03 14.49
N ASP A 731 32.04 -8.42 13.95
CA ASP A 731 32.85 -7.44 14.65
C ASP A 731 32.14 -6.10 14.87
N ASN A 732 31.31 -5.67 13.90
CA ASN A 732 30.78 -4.31 13.87
C ASN A 732 29.28 -4.22 14.22
N PHE A 733 28.48 -5.22 13.81
CA PHE A 733 27.02 -5.08 13.77
C PHE A 733 26.26 -6.09 14.63
N ARG A 734 26.95 -6.87 15.45
CA ARG A 734 26.29 -7.81 16.37
C ARG A 734 25.69 -7.13 17.62
N ALA A 735 26.33 -6.07 18.09
CA ALA A 735 25.92 -5.33 19.29
C ALA A 735 25.22 -4.00 18.97
N THR A 736 25.60 -3.36 17.86
CA THR A 736 24.99 -2.13 17.34
C THR A 736 24.50 -2.45 15.94
N PRO A 737 23.19 -2.55 15.69
CA PRO A 737 22.69 -2.91 14.37
C PRO A 737 23.18 -1.97 13.28
N PHE A 738 23.38 -2.50 12.07
CA PHE A 738 23.56 -1.67 10.88
C PHE A 738 22.27 -0.90 10.61
N ASN A 739 22.36 0.42 10.41
CA ASN A 739 21.19 1.30 10.35
C ASN A 739 21.24 2.32 9.19
N GLU A 740 22.15 2.14 8.23
CA GLU A 740 22.22 3.01 7.06
C GLU A 740 21.23 2.52 5.98
N ALA A 741 20.08 3.18 5.90
CA ALA A 741 19.05 2.86 4.92
C ALA A 741 19.54 3.09 3.48
N ASP A 742 19.05 2.27 2.56
CA ASP A 742 19.30 2.48 1.13
C ASP A 742 18.62 3.76 0.65
N THR A 743 19.29 4.53 -0.22
CA THR A 743 18.80 5.81 -0.73
C THR A 743 18.60 5.78 -2.25
N GLY A 744 17.81 6.72 -2.78
CA GLY A 744 17.67 6.90 -4.23
C GLY A 744 18.94 7.45 -4.89
N ARG A 745 19.04 7.32 -6.22
CA ARG A 745 20.19 7.79 -7.04
C ARG A 745 20.55 9.27 -6.88
N ASP A 746 19.54 10.06 -6.55
CA ASP A 746 19.63 11.49 -6.27
C ASP A 746 20.34 11.78 -4.95
N LEU A 747 20.39 10.80 -4.04
CA LEU A 747 21.02 10.85 -2.73
C LEU A 747 22.33 10.03 -2.62
N ASP A 748 22.63 9.12 -3.57
CA ASP A 748 23.89 8.35 -3.64
C ASP A 748 25.17 9.19 -3.49
N GLU A 749 25.90 9.07 -2.37
CA GLU A 749 27.08 9.90 -2.09
C GLU A 749 28.40 9.32 -2.65
N ARG A 750 28.54 7.99 -2.65
CA ARG A 750 29.75 7.26 -3.04
C ARG A 750 29.80 6.98 -4.55
N ILE A 751 28.64 6.75 -5.18
CA ILE A 751 28.53 6.46 -6.62
C ILE A 751 27.51 7.40 -7.26
N GLN A 752 27.94 8.60 -7.66
CA GLN A 752 27.06 9.66 -8.14
C GLN A 752 26.77 9.58 -9.64
N ASN A 753 25.51 9.42 -10.02
CA ASN A 753 25.07 9.59 -11.41
C ASN A 753 24.70 11.05 -11.68
N LEU A 754 25.48 11.75 -12.52
CA LEU A 754 25.29 13.17 -12.80
C LEU A 754 24.03 13.50 -13.63
N ALA A 755 23.26 12.48 -14.05
CA ALA A 755 21.92 12.68 -14.58
C ALA A 755 20.86 12.88 -13.48
N SER A 756 21.14 12.41 -12.25
CA SER A 756 20.24 12.48 -11.10
C SER A 756 20.64 13.57 -10.10
N ARG A 757 21.89 14.04 -10.15
CA ARG A 757 22.43 15.07 -9.26
C ARG A 757 23.48 15.94 -9.95
N SER A 758 23.74 17.14 -9.42
CA SER A 758 24.57 18.16 -10.09
C SER A 758 25.89 18.49 -9.37
N ASP A 759 26.10 17.90 -8.21
CA ASP A 759 27.30 17.98 -7.38
C ASP A 759 28.35 16.92 -7.78
N THR A 760 29.50 16.92 -7.11
CA THR A 760 30.60 15.98 -7.37
C THR A 760 31.07 15.36 -6.07
N VAL A 761 31.68 14.18 -6.12
CA VAL A 761 32.23 13.48 -4.94
C VAL A 761 33.45 14.18 -4.32
N ILE A 762 34.04 15.17 -4.99
CA ILE A 762 35.23 15.86 -4.46
C ILE A 762 34.80 16.87 -3.41
N ASN A 763 35.22 16.65 -2.17
CA ASN A 763 35.04 17.63 -1.12
C ASN A 763 35.84 18.91 -1.44
N GLY A 764 35.12 19.97 -1.80
CA GLY A 764 35.70 21.24 -2.24
C GLY A 764 36.68 21.79 -1.19
N GLY A 765 37.97 21.86 -1.54
CA GLY A 765 39.03 22.40 -0.69
C GLY A 765 38.70 23.80 -0.18
N GLY A 766 38.17 23.88 1.05
CA GLY A 766 37.78 25.08 1.76
C GLY A 766 37.08 24.73 3.09
N THR A 767 37.88 24.30 4.08
CA THR A 767 37.57 24.22 5.53
C THR A 767 36.19 23.69 5.98
N SER A 768 36.19 22.43 6.41
CA SER A 768 35.31 21.75 7.39
C SER A 768 34.34 22.66 8.17
N GLY A 769 33.05 22.45 7.95
CA GLY A 769 31.97 22.92 8.80
C GLY A 769 30.78 21.95 8.75
N THR A 770 30.09 21.78 9.88
CA THR A 770 28.83 21.04 10.03
C THR A 770 27.74 21.65 9.16
N ARG A 771 26.96 20.84 8.46
CA ARG A 771 25.88 21.33 7.59
C ARG A 771 24.68 21.79 8.41
N ILE A 772 23.87 22.68 7.83
CA ILE A 772 22.74 23.25 8.57
C ILE A 772 21.69 22.16 8.88
N TYR A 773 21.43 21.27 7.92
CA TYR A 773 20.54 20.13 8.11
C TYR A 773 21.04 19.10 9.15
N ASP A 774 22.35 18.93 9.31
CA ASP A 774 22.92 18.11 10.40
C ASP A 774 22.76 18.78 11.78
N ILE A 775 22.76 20.13 11.81
CA ILE A 775 22.50 20.89 13.02
C ILE A 775 21.02 20.79 13.38
N GLN A 776 20.11 20.90 12.41
CA GLN A 776 18.68 20.77 12.65
C GLN A 776 18.32 19.33 13.06
N GLY A 777 18.69 18.34 12.25
CA GLY A 777 18.35 16.94 12.47
C GLY A 777 16.88 16.61 12.19
N ALA A 778 16.56 15.32 12.15
CA ALA A 778 15.20 14.83 11.92
C ALA A 778 14.46 14.60 13.25
N GLY A 779 14.23 15.67 14.00
CA GLY A 779 13.55 15.62 15.28
C GLY A 779 13.27 17.00 15.86
N HIS A 780 12.40 17.05 16.86
CA HIS A 780 11.95 18.25 17.58
C HIS A 780 13.03 19.03 18.36
N THR A 781 14.25 18.51 18.39
CA THR A 781 15.40 19.16 19.02
C THR A 781 16.66 18.76 18.29
N SER A 782 17.60 19.68 18.17
CA SER A 782 18.86 19.41 17.49
C SER A 782 19.67 18.28 18.16
N PRO A 783 20.30 17.37 17.38
CA PRO A 783 21.23 16.39 17.93
C PRO A 783 22.54 17.03 18.43
N LEU A 784 22.77 18.31 18.12
CA LEU A 784 23.99 19.04 18.42
C LEU A 784 23.80 20.10 19.51
N VAL A 785 22.67 20.12 20.23
CA VAL A 785 22.42 21.05 21.34
C VAL A 785 23.60 21.11 22.31
N GLY A 786 24.07 22.33 22.58
CA GLY A 786 25.20 22.61 23.47
C GLY A 786 26.57 22.44 22.83
N GLN A 787 26.67 21.91 21.60
CA GLN A 787 27.93 21.76 20.89
C GLN A 787 28.32 23.04 20.15
N SER A 788 29.62 23.29 20.05
CA SER A 788 30.16 24.35 19.20
C SER A 788 30.34 23.84 17.77
N VAL A 789 29.71 24.50 16.82
CA VAL A 789 29.73 24.14 15.39
C VAL A 789 30.31 25.28 14.58
N THR A 790 30.89 24.94 13.43
CA THR A 790 31.16 25.88 12.35
C THR A 790 30.29 25.48 11.18
N THR A 791 29.44 26.37 10.66
CA THR A 791 28.57 26.11 9.51
C THR A 791 28.64 27.25 8.51
N ARG A 792 28.01 27.12 7.36
CA ARG A 792 27.89 28.20 6.38
C ARG A 792 26.50 28.23 5.76
N GLY A 793 26.07 29.38 5.28
CA GLY A 793 24.82 29.52 4.55
C GLY A 793 24.65 30.90 3.95
N ILE A 794 23.65 31.04 3.08
CA ILE A 794 23.25 32.31 2.47
C ILE A 794 22.22 32.98 3.39
N VAL A 795 22.45 34.25 3.73
CA VAL A 795 21.52 35.04 4.53
C VAL A 795 20.21 35.25 3.75
N THR A 796 19.10 34.72 4.27
CA THR A 796 17.77 34.77 3.64
C THR A 796 16.88 35.87 4.22
N ALA A 797 17.04 36.18 5.51
CA ALA A 797 16.35 37.27 6.19
C ALA A 797 17.21 37.84 7.34
N VAL A 798 16.98 39.09 7.72
CA VAL A 798 17.68 39.76 8.83
C VAL A 798 16.63 40.38 9.74
N ASP A 799 16.78 40.23 11.05
CA ASP A 799 15.88 40.76 12.06
C ASP A 799 16.66 41.61 13.10
N THR A 800 15.93 42.21 14.05
CA THR A 800 16.41 43.11 15.10
C THR A 800 17.30 42.43 16.15
N ASN A 801 17.26 41.10 16.26
CA ASN A 801 18.00 40.31 17.25
C ASN A 801 18.90 39.22 16.63
N GLY A 802 18.86 39.02 15.31
CA GLY A 802 19.54 37.93 14.62
C GLY A 802 19.30 37.94 13.11
N PHE A 803 19.55 36.81 12.45
CA PHE A 803 19.35 36.63 11.01
C PHE A 803 19.24 35.15 10.65
N TYR A 804 18.63 34.88 9.51
CA TYR A 804 18.40 33.53 8.99
C TYR A 804 19.44 33.22 7.92
N ILE A 805 20.04 32.02 8.00
CA ILE A 805 20.89 31.49 6.93
C ILE A 805 20.32 30.16 6.46
N GLN A 806 20.48 29.87 5.17
CA GLN A 806 20.06 28.61 4.58
C GLN A 806 21.17 28.05 3.69
N ASP A 807 21.35 26.74 3.72
CA ASP A 807 22.31 26.05 2.86
C ASP A 807 21.90 26.25 1.40
N ALA A 808 22.87 26.51 0.52
CA ALA A 808 22.56 26.96 -0.85
C ALA A 808 21.91 25.88 -1.72
N GLN A 809 22.16 24.61 -1.39
CA GLN A 809 21.64 23.44 -2.11
C GLN A 809 20.65 22.64 -1.26
N GLY A 810 20.80 22.67 0.06
CA GLY A 810 20.11 21.77 0.98
C GLY A 810 20.54 20.31 0.85
N ASP A 811 19.92 19.42 1.63
CA ASP A 811 20.05 17.96 1.52
C ASP A 811 18.88 17.29 0.76
N GLY A 812 17.79 18.04 0.54
CA GLY A 812 16.58 17.52 -0.12
C GLY A 812 15.73 16.58 0.73
N ASN A 813 16.07 16.41 2.01
CA ASN A 813 15.34 15.57 2.94
C ASN A 813 14.16 16.36 3.53
N ILE A 814 12.96 15.79 3.46
CA ILE A 814 11.74 16.45 3.95
C ILE A 814 11.65 16.50 5.48
N ALA A 815 12.51 15.75 6.18
CA ALA A 815 12.53 15.66 7.64
C ALA A 815 13.60 16.56 8.29
N THR A 816 14.40 17.29 7.53
CA THR A 816 15.43 18.20 8.05
C THR A 816 15.23 19.59 7.46
N SER A 817 15.50 20.61 8.27
CA SER A 817 15.57 21.98 7.76
C SER A 817 16.97 22.30 7.25
N ASP A 818 17.05 22.89 6.05
CA ASP A 818 18.29 23.41 5.49
C ASP A 818 18.66 24.81 6.00
N ALA A 819 17.85 25.37 6.89
CA ALA A 819 17.99 26.72 7.40
C ALA A 819 18.09 26.76 8.91
N ILE A 820 18.72 27.82 9.43
CA ILE A 820 18.86 28.02 10.86
C ILE A 820 18.89 29.50 11.20
N PHE A 821 18.32 29.83 12.36
CA PHE A 821 18.39 31.17 12.90
C PHE A 821 19.70 31.39 13.67
N VAL A 822 20.37 32.52 13.42
CA VAL A 822 21.61 32.93 14.10
C VAL A 822 21.30 34.08 15.04
N PHE A 823 21.28 33.79 16.34
CA PHE A 823 20.95 34.76 17.38
C PHE A 823 22.18 35.60 17.77
N THR A 824 22.06 36.93 17.63
CA THR A 824 23.13 37.89 17.92
C THR A 824 22.79 38.91 19.01
N SER A 825 21.62 38.80 19.66
CA SER A 825 21.08 39.72 20.69
C SER A 825 20.84 41.18 20.26
N ARG A 826 21.18 41.50 19.01
CA ARG A 826 21.03 42.82 18.36
C ARG A 826 21.10 42.62 16.85
N ALA A 827 20.66 43.62 16.10
CA ALA A 827 20.70 43.59 14.64
C ALA A 827 22.13 43.34 14.13
N PRO A 828 22.36 42.30 13.32
CA PRO A 828 23.66 41.95 12.79
C PRO A 828 24.06 42.87 11.61
N GLY A 829 25.35 42.97 11.31
CA GLY A 829 25.88 43.78 10.20
C GLY A 829 25.87 43.08 8.84
N VAL A 830 25.04 42.06 8.63
CA VAL A 830 24.94 41.29 7.38
C VAL A 830 23.75 41.75 6.54
N THR A 831 23.76 41.47 5.24
CA THR A 831 22.64 41.75 4.34
C THR A 831 22.19 40.47 3.65
N VAL A 832 20.91 40.39 3.29
CA VAL A 832 20.33 39.30 2.49
C VAL A 832 21.17 39.04 1.22
N GLY A 833 21.38 37.76 0.88
CA GLY A 833 22.25 37.32 -0.22
C GLY A 833 23.75 37.28 0.10
N THR A 834 24.15 37.55 1.35
CA THR A 834 25.53 37.34 1.81
C THR A 834 25.72 35.88 2.18
N GLU A 835 26.77 35.23 1.68
CA GLU A 835 27.19 33.92 2.20
C GLU A 835 28.14 34.15 3.37
N VAL A 836 27.84 33.51 4.49
CA VAL A 836 28.60 33.64 5.73
C VAL A 836 29.00 32.28 6.25
N GLN A 837 30.17 32.22 6.89
CA GLN A 837 30.55 31.14 7.78
C GLN A 837 30.29 31.59 9.22
N ILE A 838 29.61 30.77 9.99
CA ILE A 838 29.22 31.00 11.37
C ILE A 838 29.94 30.00 12.25
N ALA A 839 30.62 30.47 13.30
CA ALA A 839 31.09 29.61 14.39
C ALA A 839 30.39 30.02 15.69
N GLY A 840 29.66 29.10 16.31
CA GLY A 840 28.83 29.38 17.49
C GLY A 840 28.37 28.11 18.20
N THR A 841 27.51 28.24 19.22
CA THR A 841 26.96 27.10 19.97
C THR A 841 25.52 26.84 19.55
N VAL A 842 25.16 25.60 19.27
CA VAL A 842 23.78 25.21 18.98
C VAL A 842 22.96 25.23 20.27
N SER A 843 21.75 25.76 20.23
CA SER A 843 20.87 25.87 21.39
C SER A 843 19.40 25.87 20.98
N GLU A 844 18.54 25.32 21.84
CA GLU A 844 17.09 25.42 21.75
C GLU A 844 16.58 26.72 22.39
N PHE A 845 15.72 27.45 21.70
CA PHE A 845 15.04 28.63 22.23
C PHE A 845 13.53 28.43 22.29
N THR A 846 12.96 28.44 23.49
CA THR A 846 11.50 28.36 23.67
C THR A 846 10.90 29.77 23.80
N PRO A 847 10.06 30.25 22.86
CA PRO A 847 9.40 31.54 22.97
C PRO A 847 8.55 31.65 24.25
N GLY A 848 8.74 32.73 25.00
CA GLY A 848 8.07 32.94 26.30
C GLY A 848 8.62 32.09 27.46
N GLY A 849 9.63 31.26 27.20
CA GLY A 849 10.33 30.42 28.18
C GLY A 849 9.71 29.03 28.35
N VAL A 850 10.50 28.08 28.87
CA VAL A 850 10.15 26.63 28.94
C VAL A 850 8.84 26.30 29.68
N SER A 851 8.26 27.22 30.46
CA SER A 851 6.98 27.02 31.14
C SER A 851 5.75 27.22 30.26
N THR A 852 5.90 27.79 29.06
CA THR A 852 4.79 28.08 28.15
C THR A 852 4.27 26.84 27.41
N ARG A 853 5.05 25.74 27.40
CA ARG A 853 4.82 24.53 26.58
C ARG A 853 4.86 24.80 25.06
N ASN A 854 5.41 25.92 24.66
CA ASN A 854 5.76 26.18 23.27
C ASN A 854 6.86 25.20 22.81
N LEU A 855 6.89 24.91 21.51
CA LEU A 855 8.05 24.27 20.89
C LEU A 855 9.29 25.15 21.05
N SER A 856 10.46 24.52 21.05
CA SER A 856 11.72 25.23 20.90
C SER A 856 12.01 25.49 19.43
N THR A 857 12.87 26.48 19.18
CA THR A 857 13.47 26.72 17.88
C THR A 857 14.96 26.47 17.96
N THR A 858 15.50 25.72 17.00
CA THR A 858 16.94 25.47 16.91
C THR A 858 17.64 26.73 16.41
N GLN A 859 18.66 27.18 17.13
CA GLN A 859 19.43 28.36 16.75
C GLN A 859 20.92 28.24 17.07
N ILE A 860 21.74 29.00 16.35
CA ILE A 860 23.13 29.23 16.72
C ILE A 860 23.22 30.47 17.61
N SER A 861 23.73 30.30 18.82
CA SER A 861 23.88 31.35 19.83
C SER A 861 25.29 31.35 20.46
N GLY A 862 25.44 31.97 21.64
CA GLY A 862 26.72 31.99 22.37
C GLY A 862 27.73 33.04 21.91
N ASN A 863 27.27 34.18 21.36
CA ASN A 863 28.09 35.19 20.70
C ASN A 863 28.81 34.64 19.45
N PRO A 864 28.04 34.22 18.42
CA PRO A 864 28.61 33.61 17.23
C PRO A 864 29.61 34.53 16.51
N THR A 865 30.69 33.95 16.00
CA THR A 865 31.63 34.63 15.11
C THR A 865 31.13 34.51 13.67
N ILE A 866 30.99 35.66 13.01
CA ILE A 866 30.43 35.76 11.66
C ILE A 866 31.55 36.15 10.70
N THR A 867 31.83 35.32 9.71
CA THR A 867 32.80 35.59 8.65
C THR A 867 32.09 35.66 7.31
N THR A 868 32.09 36.82 6.67
CA THR A 868 31.58 36.94 5.30
C THR A 868 32.50 36.22 4.32
N LEU A 869 31.94 35.30 3.54
CA LEU A 869 32.63 34.57 2.49
C LEU A 869 32.45 35.25 1.13
N SER A 870 31.19 35.59 0.80
CA SER A 870 30.82 36.21 -0.47
C SER A 870 29.55 37.07 -0.31
N THR A 871 29.28 37.97 -1.25
CA THR A 871 28.13 38.90 -1.20
C THR A 871 27.40 38.95 -2.53
N GLY A 872 26.07 39.11 -2.50
CA GLY A 872 25.25 39.26 -3.72
C GLY A 872 24.93 37.94 -4.40
N ASN A 873 24.93 36.84 -3.64
CA ASN A 873 24.52 35.53 -4.13
C ASN A 873 23.00 35.48 -4.36
N PRO A 874 22.53 34.67 -5.31
CA PRO A 874 21.10 34.35 -5.41
C PRO A 874 20.63 33.70 -4.11
N LEU A 875 19.40 33.99 -3.69
CA LEU A 875 18.79 33.30 -2.56
C LEU A 875 18.48 31.85 -2.95
N PRO A 876 18.54 30.91 -1.99
CA PRO A 876 17.94 29.59 -2.16
C PRO A 876 16.50 29.70 -2.67
N ALA A 877 16.12 28.77 -3.54
CA ALA A 877 14.75 28.69 -4.01
C ALA A 877 13.81 28.53 -2.81
N ALA A 878 12.66 29.22 -2.82
CA ALA A 878 11.70 29.06 -1.74
C ALA A 878 11.02 27.70 -1.88
N THR A 879 10.91 26.97 -0.79
CA THR A 879 10.08 25.76 -0.76
C THR A 879 8.61 26.17 -0.91
N ILE A 880 7.95 25.66 -1.94
CA ILE A 880 6.55 25.96 -2.21
C ILE A 880 5.69 25.15 -1.24
N LEU A 881 4.77 25.81 -0.54
CA LEU A 881 3.72 25.17 0.26
C LEU A 881 2.44 25.12 -0.57
N GLY A 882 1.94 23.91 -0.80
CA GLY A 882 0.81 23.62 -1.70
C GLY A 882 1.17 22.64 -2.82
N ALA A 883 0.26 22.47 -3.77
CA ALA A 883 0.32 21.48 -4.84
C ALA A 883 1.54 21.62 -5.76
N GLY A 884 2.17 22.81 -5.80
CA GLY A 884 3.43 23.05 -6.52
C GLY A 884 4.69 22.65 -5.76
N GLY A 885 4.57 22.13 -4.53
CA GLY A 885 5.70 21.73 -3.69
C GLY A 885 5.28 20.79 -2.56
N ARG A 886 5.54 21.17 -1.31
CA ARG A 886 5.21 20.40 -0.12
C ARG A 886 3.76 20.71 0.31
N ILE A 887 2.91 19.70 0.39
CA ILE A 887 1.51 19.84 0.80
C ILE A 887 1.43 19.67 2.32
N PRO A 888 0.93 20.67 3.08
CA PRO A 888 0.73 20.52 4.51
C PRO A 888 -0.29 19.40 4.82
N PRO A 889 -0.06 18.56 5.85
CA PRO A 889 -1.06 17.60 6.32
C PRO A 889 -2.36 18.29 6.73
N THR A 890 -3.49 17.58 6.63
CA THR A 890 -4.83 18.17 6.82
C THR A 890 -5.63 17.58 7.98
N GLU A 891 -5.17 16.51 8.63
CA GLU A 891 -5.95 15.83 9.69
C GLU A 891 -5.22 15.87 11.04
N ASN A 892 -4.00 15.34 11.09
CA ASN A 892 -3.23 15.18 12.31
C ASN A 892 -2.32 16.39 12.57
N ILE A 893 -2.45 17.00 13.75
CA ILE A 893 -1.42 17.92 14.26
C ILE A 893 -0.22 17.11 14.75
N ASP A 894 -0.52 16.09 15.57
CA ASP A 894 0.39 15.11 16.15
C ASP A 894 -0.47 13.92 16.58
N ASP A 895 -0.16 12.70 16.12
CA ASP A 895 -0.97 11.51 16.43
C ASP A 895 -0.33 10.53 17.41
N ASP A 896 0.94 10.76 17.77
CA ASP A 896 1.74 9.88 18.62
C ASP A 896 2.42 10.55 19.83
N ALA A 897 2.09 11.82 20.11
CA ALA A 897 2.65 12.60 21.21
C ALA A 897 4.17 12.82 21.11
N PHE A 898 4.64 13.19 19.92
CA PHE A 898 6.04 13.41 19.55
C PHE A 898 6.90 12.13 19.65
N GLY A 899 6.29 10.97 19.41
CA GLY A 899 6.92 9.65 19.48
C GLY A 899 7.84 9.39 18.29
N SER A 900 7.38 9.71 17.09
CA SER A 900 8.12 9.70 15.83
C SER A 900 8.15 11.11 15.24
N PHE A 901 9.11 11.37 14.35
CA PHE A 901 9.20 12.63 13.61
C PHE A 901 8.77 12.36 12.17
N ASP A 902 7.49 12.55 11.87
CA ASP A 902 6.82 12.25 10.60
C ASP A 902 6.20 13.50 9.97
N PRO A 903 6.98 14.28 9.20
CA PRO A 903 6.48 15.48 8.51
C PRO A 903 5.50 15.18 7.38
N ALA A 904 5.24 13.91 7.03
CA ALA A 904 4.28 13.55 5.99
C ALA A 904 2.85 13.45 6.54
N THR A 905 2.69 13.06 7.81
CA THR A 905 1.37 12.90 8.46
C THR A 905 1.08 13.99 9.47
N ASP A 906 2.10 14.47 10.18
CA ASP A 906 1.91 15.34 11.33
C ASP A 906 2.22 16.78 10.97
N GLY A 907 1.21 17.64 11.11
CA GLY A 907 1.32 19.06 10.78
C GLY A 907 2.41 19.77 11.59
N ILE A 908 2.64 19.35 12.84
CA ILE A 908 3.67 19.92 13.69
C ILE A 908 5.07 19.61 13.15
N ASP A 909 5.31 18.37 12.74
CA ASP A 909 6.58 17.91 12.17
C ASP A 909 6.82 18.50 10.79
N PHE A 910 5.76 18.66 10.00
CA PHE A 910 5.82 19.27 8.68
C PHE A 910 6.41 20.69 8.72
N PHE A 911 5.94 21.52 9.67
CA PHE A 911 6.45 22.89 9.80
C PHE A 911 7.76 22.96 10.59
N GLU A 912 8.00 22.04 11.53
CA GLU A 912 9.28 21.90 12.22
C GLU A 912 10.41 21.58 11.21
N SER A 913 10.16 20.68 10.26
CA SER A 913 11.15 20.36 9.22
C SER A 913 11.37 21.48 8.19
N LEU A 914 10.60 22.58 8.29
CA LEU A 914 10.77 23.79 7.51
C LEU A 914 11.29 24.97 8.36
N GLU A 915 11.63 24.74 9.63
CA GLU A 915 12.07 25.77 10.56
C GLU A 915 13.14 26.68 9.93
N ALA A 916 13.00 28.00 10.04
CA ALA A 916 13.90 29.00 9.46
C ALA A 916 14.02 29.01 7.93
N MET A 917 13.47 28.03 7.21
CA MET A 917 13.59 27.93 5.76
C MET A 917 12.81 29.05 5.06
N ARG A 918 13.34 29.49 3.92
CA ARG A 918 12.61 30.35 3.01
C ARG A 918 11.52 29.54 2.29
N VAL A 919 10.26 29.92 2.47
CA VAL A 919 9.08 29.24 1.91
C VAL A 919 8.18 30.21 1.13
N THR A 920 7.36 29.68 0.23
CA THR A 920 6.28 30.41 -0.44
C THR A 920 4.96 29.70 -0.20
N ALA A 921 4.06 30.32 0.56
CA ALA A 921 2.66 29.90 0.62
C ALA A 921 2.00 30.22 -0.73
N GLN A 922 1.70 29.18 -1.51
CA GLN A 922 1.17 29.32 -2.86
C GLN A 922 -0.31 29.72 -2.82
N ASP A 923 -0.67 30.75 -3.59
CA ASP A 923 -2.06 31.16 -3.83
C ASP A 923 -2.93 31.21 -2.54
N LEU A 924 -2.43 31.87 -1.51
CA LEU A 924 -3.01 31.83 -0.17
C LEU A 924 -4.43 32.44 -0.14
N LEU A 925 -5.41 31.66 0.36
CA LEU A 925 -6.77 32.10 0.65
C LEU A 925 -6.89 32.46 2.13
N ALA A 926 -7.31 33.69 2.46
CA ALA A 926 -7.57 34.09 3.83
C ALA A 926 -8.81 33.37 4.38
N VAL A 927 -8.65 32.63 5.48
CA VAL A 927 -9.76 31.93 6.16
C VAL A 927 -10.28 32.68 7.38
N SER A 928 -9.59 33.76 7.75
CA SER A 928 -9.97 34.71 8.82
C SER A 928 -9.68 36.13 8.37
N GLY A 929 -10.30 37.11 9.03
CA GLY A 929 -9.85 38.49 8.97
C GLY A 929 -8.51 38.68 9.69
N THR A 930 -7.78 39.74 9.34
CA THR A 930 -6.57 40.15 10.06
C THR A 930 -6.90 40.44 11.53
N ASN A 931 -6.16 39.86 12.47
CA ASN A 931 -6.39 40.07 13.90
C ASN A 931 -5.71 41.36 14.41
N GLU A 932 -5.83 41.63 15.71
CA GLU A 932 -5.27 42.83 16.35
C GLU A 932 -3.72 42.89 16.33
N PHE A 933 -3.05 41.74 16.17
CA PHE A 933 -1.61 41.63 16.05
C PHE A 933 -1.10 41.79 14.61
N GLY A 934 -2.01 41.92 13.64
CA GLY A 934 -1.67 42.01 12.21
C GLY A 934 -1.46 40.65 11.54
N GLU A 935 -1.77 39.54 12.22
CA GLU A 935 -1.64 38.19 11.70
C GLU A 935 -2.77 37.85 10.72
N ILE A 936 -2.43 37.10 9.68
CA ILE A 936 -3.39 36.61 8.68
C ILE A 936 -3.32 35.09 8.65
N PHE A 937 -4.46 34.43 8.85
CA PHE A 937 -4.58 32.99 8.72
C PHE A 937 -5.16 32.63 7.36
N GLY A 938 -4.54 31.66 6.68
CA GLY A 938 -4.98 31.20 5.38
C GLY A 938 -4.66 29.74 5.10
N VAL A 939 -5.11 29.27 3.94
CA VAL A 939 -4.77 27.96 3.37
C VAL A 939 -4.25 28.15 1.95
N VAL A 940 -3.30 27.31 1.55
CA VAL A 940 -2.64 27.37 0.24
C VAL A 940 -3.58 26.91 -0.89
N ASP A 941 -3.15 27.09 -2.13
CA ASP A 941 -3.85 26.65 -3.36
C ASP A 941 -5.29 27.15 -3.49
N ASN A 942 -5.56 28.34 -2.97
CA ASN A 942 -6.90 28.89 -2.82
C ASN A 942 -7.88 27.98 -2.06
N GLY A 943 -7.39 27.16 -1.14
CA GLY A 943 -8.17 26.18 -0.38
C GLY A 943 -8.42 24.85 -1.11
N ALA A 944 -7.82 24.62 -2.28
CA ALA A 944 -7.87 23.31 -2.92
C ALA A 944 -7.07 22.30 -2.08
N GLY A 945 -7.73 21.24 -1.61
CA GLY A 945 -7.11 20.21 -0.78
C GLY A 945 -7.21 20.45 0.73
N ALA A 946 -7.60 21.65 1.18
CA ALA A 946 -7.90 21.90 2.58
C ALA A 946 -9.16 21.13 3.01
N THR A 947 -9.10 20.51 4.18
CA THR A 947 -10.27 19.86 4.78
C THR A 947 -11.04 20.88 5.61
N GLY A 948 -12.32 20.62 5.84
CA GLY A 948 -13.15 21.51 6.65
C GLY A 948 -13.43 22.93 6.13
N LEU A 949 -13.01 23.28 4.91
CA LEU A 949 -13.32 24.58 4.30
C LEU A 949 -14.82 24.70 4.02
N SER A 950 -15.46 25.70 4.63
CA SER A 950 -16.89 25.95 4.51
C SER A 950 -17.25 26.74 3.25
N ASP A 951 -18.54 26.78 2.89
CA ASP A 951 -19.07 27.68 1.84
C ASP A 951 -18.80 29.18 2.14
N ARG A 952 -18.48 29.51 3.39
CA ARG A 952 -18.07 30.85 3.84
C ARG A 952 -16.56 31.04 3.87
N GLN A 953 -15.80 30.11 3.29
CA GLN A 953 -14.34 30.15 3.18
C GLN A 953 -13.66 30.26 4.55
N THR A 954 -14.29 29.70 5.58
CA THR A 954 -13.73 29.50 6.93
C THR A 954 -13.36 28.04 7.11
N LEU A 955 -12.39 27.74 7.96
CA LEU A 955 -12.06 26.36 8.34
C LEU A 955 -12.87 25.92 9.56
N ASN A 956 -13.47 24.74 9.47
CA ASN A 956 -14.21 24.10 10.55
C ASN A 956 -13.34 23.04 11.25
N ILE A 957 -13.43 22.94 12.57
CA ILE A 957 -12.76 21.87 13.33
C ILE A 957 -13.68 20.64 13.41
N PHE A 958 -13.11 19.45 13.21
CA PHE A 958 -13.78 18.15 13.38
C PHE A 958 -13.04 17.29 14.41
N PRO A 959 -13.66 16.21 14.94
CA PRO A 959 -13.05 15.38 15.99
C PRO A 959 -11.67 14.76 15.66
N ARG A 960 -11.23 14.77 14.40
CA ARG A 960 -9.93 14.25 13.92
C ARG A 960 -9.25 15.19 12.92
N ASP A 961 -9.70 16.43 12.86
CA ASP A 961 -9.17 17.43 11.95
C ASP A 961 -9.21 18.76 12.68
N PHE A 962 -8.03 19.17 13.14
CA PHE A 962 -7.82 20.45 13.81
C PHE A 962 -7.19 21.49 12.88
N ASN A 963 -7.27 21.26 11.57
CA ASN A 963 -6.75 22.07 10.48
C ASN A 963 -5.23 22.35 10.55
N PRO A 964 -4.37 21.31 10.62
CA PRO A 964 -2.91 21.46 10.59
C PRO A 964 -2.38 22.19 9.34
N GLU A 965 -3.13 22.23 8.24
CA GLU A 965 -2.77 22.89 6.99
C GLU A 965 -2.87 24.43 7.05
N ARG A 966 -3.38 24.98 8.17
CA ARG A 966 -3.56 26.42 8.34
C ARG A 966 -2.21 27.12 8.47
N VAL A 967 -1.97 28.08 7.59
CA VAL A 967 -0.75 28.91 7.57
C VAL A 967 -1.03 30.26 8.24
N GLN A 968 -0.23 30.62 9.24
CA GLN A 968 -0.20 31.97 9.82
C GLN A 968 0.85 32.82 9.11
N ILE A 969 0.45 33.99 8.59
CA ILE A 969 1.35 34.99 8.02
C ILE A 969 1.58 36.08 9.07
N GLN A 970 2.85 36.27 9.42
CA GLN A 970 3.27 37.20 10.47
C GLN A 970 3.80 38.51 9.91
N ALA A 971 3.36 39.61 10.53
CA ALA A 971 3.84 40.96 10.25
C ALA A 971 5.02 41.30 11.16
N ASP A 972 6.25 41.30 10.62
CA ASP A 972 7.44 41.75 11.36
C ASP A 972 8.17 42.89 10.62
N SER A 973 8.05 44.10 11.18
CA SER A 973 8.73 45.30 10.67
C SER A 973 10.26 45.25 10.79
N GLY A 974 10.80 44.36 11.62
CA GLY A 974 12.22 44.06 11.76
C GLY A 974 12.79 43.28 10.57
N VAL A 975 11.97 42.42 9.97
CA VAL A 975 12.34 41.58 8.81
C VAL A 975 12.01 42.26 7.47
N ALA A 976 10.80 42.80 7.34
CA ALA A 976 10.36 43.45 6.11
C ALA A 976 9.64 44.77 6.36
N ASN A 977 10.06 45.81 5.64
CA ASN A 977 9.53 47.17 5.81
C ASN A 977 8.49 47.50 4.72
N PHE A 978 7.29 46.91 4.83
CA PHE A 978 6.13 47.30 4.04
C PHE A 978 4.87 47.34 4.92
N ALA A 979 3.86 48.09 4.47
CA ALA A 979 2.59 48.17 5.18
C ALA A 979 1.83 46.85 5.05
N PHE A 980 1.65 46.12 6.14
CA PHE A 980 0.89 44.88 6.15
C PHE A 980 -0.59 45.14 5.83
N PRO A 981 -1.22 44.32 4.97
CA PRO A 981 -2.60 44.54 4.56
C PRO A 981 -3.57 44.09 5.65
N SER A 982 -4.74 44.74 5.70
CA SER A 982 -5.91 44.20 6.39
C SER A 982 -6.77 43.45 5.37
N VAL A 983 -7.07 42.18 5.66
CA VAL A 983 -7.86 41.29 4.80
C VAL A 983 -9.10 40.81 5.53
N LYS A 984 -10.09 40.38 4.76
CA LYS A 984 -11.28 39.67 5.26
C LYS A 984 -11.27 38.22 4.79
N THR A 985 -12.05 37.37 5.47
CA THR A 985 -12.29 35.99 5.04
C THR A 985 -12.67 35.95 3.56
N GLY A 986 -11.98 35.11 2.81
CA GLY A 986 -12.16 34.86 1.39
C GLY A 986 -11.35 35.74 0.44
N ASP A 987 -10.60 36.72 0.94
CA ASP A 987 -9.62 37.43 0.13
C ASP A 987 -8.50 36.46 -0.31
N ARG A 988 -8.01 36.60 -1.55
CA ARG A 988 -6.94 35.78 -2.11
C ARG A 988 -5.67 36.60 -2.19
N LEU A 989 -4.65 36.21 -1.44
CA LEU A 989 -3.40 36.97 -1.29
C LEU A 989 -2.39 36.66 -2.42
N GLY A 990 -2.61 35.58 -3.18
CA GLY A 990 -1.62 35.06 -4.12
C GLY A 990 -0.44 34.44 -3.38
N ASN A 991 0.74 34.46 -4.00
CA ASN A 991 1.95 33.91 -3.37
C ASN A 991 2.47 34.82 -2.26
N VAL A 992 2.72 34.25 -1.08
CA VAL A 992 3.34 34.94 0.06
C VAL A 992 4.65 34.23 0.39
N THR A 993 5.78 34.93 0.20
CA THR A 993 7.12 34.39 0.48
C THR A 993 7.68 34.93 1.79
N GLY A 994 8.26 34.06 2.61
CA GLY A 994 8.79 34.40 3.93
C GLY A 994 9.78 33.37 4.46
N VAL A 995 10.21 33.55 5.71
CA VAL A 995 10.94 32.53 6.48
C VAL A 995 10.02 31.93 7.54
N VAL A 996 10.15 30.64 7.82
CA VAL A 996 9.36 29.96 8.85
C VAL A 996 9.92 30.27 10.24
N GLY A 997 9.04 30.64 11.16
CA GLY A 997 9.34 30.82 12.58
C GLY A 997 8.29 30.13 13.45
N TYR A 998 8.46 30.24 14.76
CA TYR A 998 7.50 29.71 15.74
C TYR A 998 7.27 30.73 16.87
N GLY A 999 6.00 31.01 17.15
CA GLY A 999 5.59 32.04 18.10
C GLY A 999 4.20 31.77 18.67
N PHE A 1000 4.03 32.01 19.98
CA PHE A 1000 2.73 31.89 20.67
C PHE A 1000 1.95 30.59 20.39
N GLY A 1001 2.65 29.47 20.20
CA GLY A 1001 2.04 28.16 19.97
C GLY A 1001 1.71 27.84 18.51
N ASN A 1002 2.14 28.68 17.55
CA ASN A 1002 1.88 28.48 16.13
C ASN A 1002 3.17 28.62 15.32
N PHE A 1003 3.28 27.85 14.25
CA PHE A 1003 4.23 28.14 13.18
C PHE A 1003 3.75 29.34 12.37
N GLU A 1004 4.68 30.18 11.97
CA GLU A 1004 4.40 31.42 11.26
C GLU A 1004 5.34 31.60 10.07
N ILE A 1005 4.82 32.16 8.98
CA ILE A 1005 5.63 32.64 7.87
C ILE A 1005 5.82 34.14 8.05
N VAL A 1006 7.04 34.53 8.43
CA VAL A 1006 7.43 35.93 8.51
C VAL A 1006 7.70 36.44 7.09
N ALA A 1007 6.77 37.24 6.56
CA ALA A 1007 6.83 37.65 5.16
C ALA A 1007 8.08 38.51 4.87
N THR A 1008 8.88 38.09 3.89
CA THR A 1008 10.10 38.78 3.45
C THR A 1008 9.88 39.62 2.19
N GLU A 1009 8.79 39.35 1.47
CA GLU A 1009 8.43 39.99 0.20
C GLU A 1009 7.06 40.68 0.29
N ASN A 1010 6.92 41.85 -0.34
CA ASN A 1010 5.67 42.59 -0.35
C ASN A 1010 4.67 41.93 -1.32
N PHE A 1011 3.60 41.33 -0.78
CA PHE A 1011 2.54 40.65 -1.52
C PHE A 1011 1.26 41.50 -1.72
N THR A 1012 1.21 42.72 -1.20
CA THR A 1012 -0.03 43.53 -1.13
C THR A 1012 -0.67 43.83 -2.48
N SER A 1013 0.10 43.89 -3.56
CA SER A 1013 -0.41 44.14 -4.92
C SER A 1013 -1.16 42.95 -5.52
N ASN A 1014 -0.99 41.76 -4.94
CA ASN A 1014 -1.57 40.51 -5.45
C ASN A 1014 -2.98 40.26 -4.90
N ILE A 1015 -3.36 40.96 -3.83
CA ILE A 1015 -4.60 40.73 -3.09
C ILE A 1015 -5.82 40.95 -3.99
N GLN A 1016 -6.62 39.90 -4.15
CA GLN A 1016 -7.92 39.93 -4.80
C GLN A 1016 -9.02 39.84 -3.76
N PRO A 1017 -10.00 40.77 -3.78
CA PRO A 1017 -11.13 40.71 -2.85
C PRO A 1017 -11.95 39.43 -3.00
N GLY A 1018 -12.33 38.83 -1.87
CA GLY A 1018 -13.25 37.70 -1.83
C GLY A 1018 -14.66 38.06 -2.33
N THR A 1019 -15.39 37.04 -2.77
CA THR A 1019 -16.76 37.19 -3.32
C THR A 1019 -17.84 37.24 -2.24
N LEU A 1020 -17.52 36.88 -0.99
CA LEU A 1020 -18.46 36.85 0.12
C LEU A 1020 -19.10 38.23 0.33
N GLN A 1021 -20.43 38.23 0.36
CA GLN A 1021 -21.24 39.39 0.70
C GLN A 1021 -21.94 39.13 2.04
N PRO A 1022 -22.16 40.16 2.85
CA PRO A 1022 -23.06 40.08 3.99
C PRO A 1022 -24.44 39.57 3.54
N GLU A 1023 -24.96 38.55 4.22
CA GLU A 1023 -26.27 37.99 3.87
C GLU A 1023 -27.42 38.93 4.23
N VAL A 1024 -28.47 38.90 3.42
CA VAL A 1024 -29.72 39.61 3.69
C VAL A 1024 -30.83 38.57 3.76
N THR A 1025 -31.61 38.59 4.83
CA THR A 1025 -32.74 37.68 5.00
C THR A 1025 -33.79 37.89 3.92
N THR A 1026 -34.40 36.79 3.50
CA THR A 1026 -35.58 36.83 2.60
C THR A 1026 -36.89 36.90 3.38
N ILE A 1027 -36.82 36.85 4.72
CA ILE A 1027 -37.99 36.95 5.60
C ILE A 1027 -38.44 38.40 5.64
N THR A 1028 -39.67 38.66 5.22
CA THR A 1028 -40.28 39.98 5.25
C THR A 1028 -41.43 40.03 6.25
N GLU A 1029 -41.64 41.20 6.82
CA GLU A 1029 -42.86 41.54 7.54
C GLU A 1029 -44.13 41.34 6.66
N GLY A 1030 -45.27 41.14 7.31
CA GLY A 1030 -46.57 41.06 6.65
C GLY A 1030 -47.71 40.95 7.66
N GLY A 1031 -48.89 41.47 7.35
CA GLY A 1031 -49.96 41.74 8.34
C GLY A 1031 -50.49 40.58 9.20
N ASN A 1032 -50.10 39.34 8.91
CA ASN A 1032 -50.42 38.14 9.71
C ASN A 1032 -49.17 37.30 10.10
N LYS A 1033 -47.95 37.84 10.00
CA LYS A 1033 -46.69 37.13 10.31
C LYS A 1033 -45.91 37.88 11.39
N LEU A 1034 -45.25 37.14 12.28
CA LEU A 1034 -44.31 37.66 13.29
C LEU A 1034 -42.90 37.22 12.88
N THR A 1035 -41.96 38.16 12.74
CA THR A 1035 -40.56 37.87 12.43
C THR A 1035 -39.73 37.84 13.72
N VAL A 1036 -38.94 36.77 13.90
CA VAL A 1036 -38.11 36.58 15.09
C VAL A 1036 -36.69 36.25 14.63
N ALA A 1037 -35.71 36.97 15.18
CA ALA A 1037 -34.30 36.72 14.94
C ALA A 1037 -33.58 36.44 16.27
N SER A 1038 -32.47 35.71 16.21
CA SER A 1038 -31.49 35.64 17.28
C SER A 1038 -30.16 36.16 16.73
N TYR A 1039 -29.44 36.96 17.52
CA TYR A 1039 -28.22 37.60 17.08
C TYR A 1039 -27.20 37.68 18.22
N ASN A 1040 -25.97 37.21 17.97
CA ASN A 1040 -24.88 37.33 18.93
C ASN A 1040 -24.13 38.64 18.68
N VAL A 1041 -23.97 39.47 19.71
CA VAL A 1041 -23.29 40.77 19.62
C VAL A 1041 -21.84 40.75 20.12
N LEU A 1042 -21.35 39.57 20.54
CA LEU A 1042 -20.00 39.20 21.02
C LEU A 1042 -19.45 40.06 22.17
N ASN A 1043 -20.13 40.03 23.31
CA ASN A 1043 -19.75 40.72 24.55
C ASN A 1043 -19.93 42.24 24.52
N LEU A 1044 -20.86 42.73 23.70
CA LEU A 1044 -21.11 44.17 23.49
C LEU A 1044 -21.33 44.94 24.80
N ASP A 1045 -20.65 46.06 24.97
CA ASP A 1045 -20.78 46.97 26.12
C ASP A 1045 -20.40 48.43 25.79
N PRO A 1046 -20.85 49.44 26.55
CA PRO A 1046 -20.56 50.85 26.25
C PRO A 1046 -19.30 51.42 26.96
N ASN A 1047 -18.55 50.61 27.70
CA ASN A 1047 -17.43 51.02 28.57
C ASN A 1047 -16.07 50.93 27.86
N GLU A 1048 -15.71 51.99 27.14
CA GLU A 1048 -14.41 52.15 26.45
C GLU A 1048 -13.14 52.07 27.32
N ALA A 1049 -13.27 51.95 28.65
CA ALA A 1049 -12.16 51.95 29.59
C ALA A 1049 -11.76 50.54 30.07
N ASP A 1050 -12.50 49.49 29.70
CA ASP A 1050 -12.25 48.12 30.14
C ASP A 1050 -11.26 47.35 29.25
N GLY A 1051 -10.93 47.92 28.09
CA GLY A 1051 -10.02 47.33 27.10
C GLY A 1051 -10.71 46.90 25.81
N ASP A 1052 -12.05 46.81 25.81
CA ASP A 1052 -12.88 46.75 24.60
C ASP A 1052 -13.44 48.16 24.30
N THR A 1053 -13.57 48.53 23.03
CA THR A 1053 -13.87 49.91 22.60
C THR A 1053 -15.00 49.96 21.58
N ASP A 1054 -16.13 49.34 21.92
CA ASP A 1054 -17.28 49.07 21.04
C ASP A 1054 -17.99 50.30 20.45
N ILE A 1055 -17.97 51.43 21.14
CA ILE A 1055 -18.50 52.69 20.61
C ILE A 1055 -17.47 53.31 19.69
N ALA A 1056 -16.20 53.39 20.11
CA ALA A 1056 -15.17 54.06 19.32
C ALA A 1056 -14.83 53.32 18.02
N ASN A 1057 -14.87 51.99 18.04
CA ASN A 1057 -14.67 51.14 16.87
C ASN A 1057 -15.92 51.07 15.94
N GLY A 1058 -17.05 51.68 16.36
CA GLY A 1058 -18.27 51.78 15.58
C GLY A 1058 -19.15 50.53 15.57
N ARG A 1059 -18.89 49.55 16.44
CA ARG A 1059 -19.57 48.25 16.46
C ARG A 1059 -21.07 48.35 16.75
N PHE A 1060 -21.50 49.22 17.68
CA PHE A 1060 -22.93 49.49 17.88
C PHE A 1060 -23.64 49.92 16.59
N THR A 1061 -22.99 50.77 15.81
CA THR A 1061 -23.54 51.26 14.53
C THR A 1061 -23.57 50.14 13.48
N ALA A 1062 -22.53 49.31 13.43
CA ALA A 1062 -22.46 48.18 12.49
C ALA A 1062 -23.54 47.12 12.79
N ILE A 1063 -23.71 46.73 14.05
CA ILE A 1063 -24.74 45.79 14.49
C ILE A 1063 -26.13 46.36 14.20
N ALA A 1064 -26.36 47.63 14.51
CA ALA A 1064 -27.62 48.30 14.18
C ALA A 1064 -27.91 48.24 12.66
N GLN A 1065 -26.93 48.54 11.81
CA GLN A 1065 -27.10 48.43 10.37
C GLN A 1065 -27.39 47.00 9.90
N GLN A 1066 -26.81 45.99 10.54
CA GLN A 1066 -27.09 44.58 10.24
C GLN A 1066 -28.51 44.19 10.66
N ILE A 1067 -28.97 44.64 11.84
CA ILE A 1067 -30.35 44.40 12.29
C ILE A 1067 -31.36 45.02 11.32
N VAL A 1068 -31.13 46.27 10.93
CA VAL A 1068 -32.05 46.99 10.04
C VAL A 1068 -32.00 46.48 8.60
N ASN A 1069 -30.80 46.37 8.01
CA ASN A 1069 -30.66 46.12 6.58
C ASN A 1069 -30.48 44.64 6.23
N ASN A 1070 -29.77 43.87 7.06
CA ASN A 1070 -29.46 42.45 6.78
C ASN A 1070 -30.53 41.53 7.36
N LEU A 1071 -31.02 41.79 8.56
CA LEU A 1071 -32.12 41.04 9.19
C LEU A 1071 -33.51 41.60 8.87
N ASN A 1072 -33.56 42.70 8.10
CA ASN A 1072 -34.80 43.33 7.63
C ASN A 1072 -35.76 43.68 8.79
N ALA A 1073 -35.22 44.29 9.85
CA ALA A 1073 -35.96 44.82 11.01
C ALA A 1073 -36.96 43.80 11.62
N PRO A 1074 -36.48 42.74 12.31
CA PRO A 1074 -37.37 41.74 12.88
C PRO A 1074 -38.23 42.30 14.03
N ASP A 1075 -39.48 41.82 14.16
CA ASP A 1075 -40.41 42.24 15.22
C ASP A 1075 -39.86 41.90 16.63
N ILE A 1076 -39.13 40.79 16.74
CA ILE A 1076 -38.47 40.36 17.98
C ILE A 1076 -37.04 39.94 17.66
N ILE A 1077 -36.08 40.48 18.42
CA ILE A 1077 -34.69 40.04 18.39
C ILE A 1077 -34.25 39.51 19.75
N GLY A 1078 -33.74 38.27 19.78
CA GLY A 1078 -33.05 37.69 20.92
C GLY A 1078 -31.56 37.97 20.82
N LEU A 1079 -30.98 38.64 21.81
CA LEU A 1079 -29.55 38.97 21.83
C LEU A 1079 -28.77 37.97 22.68
N GLN A 1080 -27.57 37.62 22.23
CA GLN A 1080 -26.60 36.78 22.96
C GLN A 1080 -25.33 37.58 23.21
N GLU A 1081 -24.65 37.28 24.31
CA GLU A 1081 -23.42 37.97 24.75
C GLU A 1081 -23.57 39.49 24.90
N ILE A 1082 -24.65 39.92 25.57
CA ILE A 1082 -24.78 41.29 26.06
C ILE A 1082 -24.09 41.35 27.43
N GLN A 1083 -23.11 42.22 27.59
CA GLN A 1083 -22.50 42.48 28.90
C GLN A 1083 -23.29 43.55 29.68
N ASP A 1084 -22.98 43.65 30.98
CA ASP A 1084 -23.52 44.71 31.81
C ASP A 1084 -22.92 46.08 31.45
N ASN A 1085 -23.36 47.13 32.15
CA ASN A 1085 -22.98 48.51 31.84
C ASN A 1085 -21.48 48.81 32.05
N SER A 1086 -20.74 47.90 32.69
CA SER A 1086 -19.32 48.03 33.00
C SER A 1086 -18.43 47.14 32.13
N GLY A 1087 -19.01 46.36 31.22
CA GLY A 1087 -18.27 45.47 30.33
C GLY A 1087 -17.56 44.36 31.11
N SER A 1088 -16.29 44.14 30.82
CA SER A 1088 -15.46 43.11 31.45
C SER A 1088 -15.02 43.47 32.88
N ALA A 1089 -15.30 44.68 33.35
CA ALA A 1089 -14.90 45.13 34.68
C ALA A 1089 -15.75 44.45 35.78
N ASN A 1090 -15.09 43.72 36.68
CA ASN A 1090 -15.74 43.09 37.83
C ASN A 1090 -15.91 44.08 38.99
N ASP A 1091 -16.87 45.01 38.85
CA ASP A 1091 -17.14 46.08 39.82
C ASP A 1091 -18.44 45.88 40.65
N GLY A 1092 -19.15 44.78 40.39
CA GLY A 1092 -20.39 44.40 41.07
C GLY A 1092 -21.66 44.96 40.42
N VAL A 1093 -21.56 45.70 39.33
CA VAL A 1093 -22.70 45.98 38.43
C VAL A 1093 -23.08 44.67 37.73
N THR A 1094 -24.39 44.47 37.49
CA THR A 1094 -24.92 43.30 36.76
C THR A 1094 -26.04 43.69 35.79
N SER A 1095 -26.28 44.99 35.62
CA SER A 1095 -27.36 45.50 34.78
C SER A 1095 -26.81 45.85 33.41
N ALA A 1096 -27.47 45.40 32.34
CA ALA A 1096 -27.13 45.72 30.95
C ALA A 1096 -28.01 46.85 30.35
N SER A 1097 -28.66 47.65 31.18
CA SER A 1097 -29.64 48.64 30.71
C SER A 1097 -29.02 49.72 29.81
N ALA A 1098 -27.80 50.16 30.10
CA ALA A 1098 -27.09 51.14 29.30
C ALA A 1098 -26.62 50.51 27.98
N THR A 1099 -26.05 49.31 28.03
CA THR A 1099 -25.67 48.52 26.84
C THR A 1099 -26.84 48.37 25.87
N LEU A 1100 -27.99 47.90 26.38
CA LEU A 1100 -29.19 47.71 25.58
C LEU A 1100 -29.75 49.04 25.05
N GLN A 1101 -29.76 50.11 25.86
CA GLN A 1101 -30.25 51.41 25.42
C GLN A 1101 -29.37 52.00 24.31
N THR A 1102 -28.05 51.89 24.42
CA THR A 1102 -27.13 52.34 23.37
C THR A 1102 -27.37 51.60 22.06
N LEU A 1103 -27.64 50.29 22.11
CA LEU A 1103 -27.99 49.51 20.92
C LEU A 1103 -29.34 49.93 20.33
N VAL A 1104 -30.37 50.15 21.16
CA VAL A 1104 -31.67 50.66 20.71
C VAL A 1104 -31.53 52.01 20.02
N ASP A 1105 -30.76 52.93 20.61
CA ASP A 1105 -30.52 54.25 20.04
C ASP A 1105 -29.78 54.16 18.69
N ALA A 1106 -28.84 53.22 18.56
CA ALA A 1106 -28.14 52.95 17.31
C ALA A 1106 -29.07 52.35 16.23
N ILE A 1107 -29.97 51.43 16.59
CA ILE A 1107 -30.99 50.86 15.68
C ILE A 1107 -31.94 51.95 15.19
N ALA A 1108 -32.44 52.81 16.08
CA ALA A 1108 -33.27 53.95 15.71
C ALA A 1108 -32.54 54.89 14.74
N ALA A 1109 -31.25 55.15 14.98
CA ALA A 1109 -30.43 55.98 14.10
C ALA A 1109 -30.18 55.33 12.72
N ALA A 1110 -30.20 54.00 12.62
CA ALA A 1110 -30.04 53.26 11.37
C ALA A 1110 -31.29 53.24 10.48
N GLY A 1111 -32.45 53.73 10.97
CA GLY A 1111 -33.64 53.97 10.16
C GLY A 1111 -34.85 53.06 10.43
N ASP A 1112 -34.80 52.24 11.48
CA ASP A 1112 -35.91 51.39 11.94
C ASP A 1112 -36.82 52.18 12.89
N PRO A 1113 -38.17 52.17 12.73
CA PRO A 1113 -39.08 52.72 13.73
C PRO A 1113 -39.09 51.84 15.00
N THR A 1114 -38.10 52.04 15.88
CA THR A 1114 -38.03 51.42 17.22
C THR A 1114 -39.29 51.61 18.05
#